data_AF-A0A518AT61-F1
#
_entry.id   AF-A0A518AT61-F1
#
_cell.length_a   1.000
_cell.length_b   1.000
_cell.length_c   1.000
_cell.angle_alpha   90.00
_cell.angle_beta   90.00
_cell.angle_gamma   90.00
#
_symmetry.space_group_name_H-M   'P 1'
#
loop_
_entity.id
_entity.type
_entity.pdbx_description
1 polymer ?
#
loop_
_entity_poly.entity_id
_entity_poly.type
_entity_poly.pdbx_seq_one_letter_code
_entity_poly.pdbx_strand_id
1 'polypeptide(L)'
;MPDSSRSVWKKRILLALLVGWLAALAVSFVAIPRLILDGFDGNSFASMNQRIESHRKYGEALGEDRTREWYVAWAQAYAWKSAALATLLAVSAGAFVGIDSLRRRFWRFLFAAEAPLNLGVLRAVVFGMLLVLLCTEPILEFAAWPRENFVWPSVAGPILSRLPISVDIVGTLLPIAIVATVLAMLGCFTRTTALISVLLSFYLLGIPQCSGKVNHTMHHVVLIGLLVALSRAGDGFSIDSLYYAFRRADQGQVARIHRAVRYGLPIRFAMMVLAFSYFFPGFWKIASNGTTWIFSDNLNNQMLQKWFEIETFQPVLPLYKIPGFAALGALTAVVMELGWPLALLWKPTRTLWACMGLLFHNMTKLLMNISFYTMQAMYVMFVDWQWLLAYLGRKLFAGPMHVMYDGNCRMCRRTMSILLALDWLKLLRPVSAFDREQIDQLGLGHLEDDALMRDMHAAEFGATREYHITRGFDAYQRIAWRMPVLWLTLPIVYLPPVAALGKSIYRRVADTRACSVPIRQTAEQPQLLRWWPVPLIMVAVAILSAQVVLGIGRKRMAWPVACYPLFDTISSSTIRWPEFEAVLADGSTMVLDDDALRDHFTESRYVPPLKRFIGQPVDREELRKLAESFVPVWDKAGYLGDSHPQQLSVYIATYELTGPARPAEPTEREHLLDFEWDEVAP
;
A
#
# COMPACT_ATOMS: atom_id res chain seq x y z
N MET A 1 37.48 -15.48 25.00
CA MET A 1 37.43 -14.18 25.68
C MET A 1 36.43 -13.29 24.95
N PRO A 2 35.38 -12.74 25.60
CA PRO A 2 34.52 -11.76 24.97
C PRO A 2 35.31 -10.46 24.76
N ASP A 3 35.31 -9.97 23.52
CA ASP A 3 36.01 -8.78 23.04
C ASP A 3 35.66 -7.55 23.91
N SER A 4 36.54 -7.23 24.87
CA SER A 4 36.34 -6.19 25.88
C SER A 4 36.15 -4.80 25.26
N SER A 5 36.72 -4.58 24.07
CA SER A 5 36.60 -3.32 23.31
C SER A 5 35.17 -3.04 22.85
N ARG A 6 34.47 -4.05 22.31
CA ARG A 6 33.07 -3.95 21.87
C ARG A 6 32.11 -3.70 23.03
N SER A 7 32.44 -4.17 24.23
CA SER A 7 31.68 -3.94 25.45
C SER A 7 31.78 -2.47 25.91
N VAL A 8 32.98 -1.88 25.88
CA VAL A 8 33.21 -0.48 26.27
C VAL A 8 32.50 0.50 25.33
N TRP A 9 32.57 0.27 24.02
CA TRP A 9 31.91 1.14 23.03
C TRP A 9 30.37 1.15 23.18
N LYS A 10 29.77 -0.04 23.38
CA LYS A 10 28.33 -0.16 23.66
C LYS A 10 27.93 0.63 24.91
N LYS A 11 28.69 0.49 26.01
CA LYS A 11 28.43 1.23 27.26
C LYS A 11 28.46 2.75 27.05
N ARG A 12 29.44 3.25 26.29
CA ARG A 12 29.55 4.68 25.96
C ARG A 12 28.35 5.19 25.15
N ILE A 13 27.90 4.44 24.16
CA ILE A 13 26.71 4.82 23.37
C ILE A 13 25.45 4.78 24.23
N LEU A 14 25.26 3.74 25.03
CA LEU A 14 24.09 3.65 25.91
C LEU A 14 24.07 4.79 26.93
N LEU A 15 25.23 5.17 27.48
CA LEU A 15 25.35 6.34 28.35
C LEU A 15 25.02 7.63 27.60
N ALA A 16 25.54 7.82 26.38
CA ALA A 16 25.23 8.99 25.55
C ALA A 16 23.72 9.08 25.21
N LEU A 17 23.08 7.95 24.90
CA LEU A 17 21.63 7.89 24.68
C LEU A 17 20.84 8.20 25.95
N LEU A 18 21.28 7.72 27.12
CA LEU A 18 20.65 8.02 28.40
C LEU A 18 20.76 9.51 28.75
N VAL A 19 21.95 10.10 28.63
CA VAL A 19 22.18 11.53 28.87
C VAL A 19 21.39 12.37 27.88
N GLY A 20 21.40 12.01 26.59
CA GLY A 20 20.61 12.69 25.56
C GLY A 20 19.10 12.60 25.82
N TRP A 21 18.62 11.45 26.29
CA TRP A 21 17.22 11.28 26.68
C TRP A 21 16.83 12.12 27.90
N LEU A 22 17.64 12.14 28.95
CA LEU A 22 17.41 12.99 30.13
C LEU A 22 17.42 14.47 29.76
N ALA A 23 18.35 14.89 28.90
CA ALA A 23 18.38 16.26 28.37
C ALA A 23 17.12 16.58 27.55
N ALA A 24 16.66 15.65 26.70
CA ALA A 24 15.43 15.82 25.94
C ALA A 24 14.20 15.91 26.85
N LEU A 25 14.11 15.11 27.92
CA LEU A 25 13.04 15.22 28.92
C LEU A 25 13.07 16.57 29.64
N ALA A 26 14.25 17.04 30.04
CA ALA A 26 14.41 18.36 30.65
C ALA A 26 13.96 19.48 29.68
N VAL A 27 14.34 19.41 28.41
CA VAL A 27 13.87 20.34 27.38
C VAL A 27 12.34 20.26 27.23
N SER A 28 11.79 19.05 27.14
CA SER A 28 10.35 18.82 27.00
C SER A 28 9.53 19.40 28.13
N PHE A 29 9.92 19.21 29.39
CA PHE A 29 9.13 19.63 30.55
C PHE A 29 9.49 21.02 31.09
N VAL A 30 10.68 21.55 30.79
CA VAL A 30 11.12 22.85 31.31
C VAL A 30 11.19 23.89 30.20
N ALA A 31 11.93 23.63 29.12
CA ALA A 31 12.19 24.63 28.10
C ALA A 31 10.98 24.89 27.19
N ILE A 32 10.30 23.83 26.71
CA ILE A 32 9.17 24.00 25.79
C ILE A 32 7.99 24.74 26.45
N PRO A 33 7.52 24.38 27.67
CA PRO A 33 6.41 25.09 28.27
C PRO A 33 6.72 26.55 28.56
N ARG A 34 7.94 26.84 29.04
CA ARG A 34 8.40 28.22 29.22
C ARG A 34 8.39 28.99 27.91
N LEU A 35 8.96 28.42 26.85
CA LEU A 35 9.05 29.07 25.54
C LEU A 35 7.68 29.36 24.91
N ILE A 36 6.68 28.51 25.16
CA ILE A 36 5.27 28.76 24.77
C ILE A 36 4.65 29.86 25.63
N LEU A 37 4.81 29.81 26.95
CA LEU A 37 4.22 30.80 27.86
C LEU A 37 4.87 32.18 27.72
N ASP A 38 6.20 32.23 27.59
CA ASP A 38 6.93 33.45 27.28
C ASP A 38 6.48 34.01 25.92
N GLY A 39 6.16 33.14 24.96
CA GLY A 39 5.64 33.59 23.66
C GLY A 39 4.20 34.13 23.74
N PHE A 40 3.38 33.62 24.66
CA PHE A 40 2.08 34.20 24.99
C PHE A 40 2.22 35.57 25.67
N ASP A 41 3.21 35.71 26.56
CA ASP A 41 3.50 36.93 27.30
C ASP A 41 4.32 37.95 26.46
N GLY A 42 4.71 37.61 25.23
CA GLY A 42 5.49 38.48 24.32
C GLY A 42 7.00 38.57 24.62
N ASN A 43 7.50 37.73 25.54
CA ASN A 43 8.88 37.71 26.01
C ASN A 43 9.77 36.66 25.31
N SER A 44 9.22 35.86 24.38
CA SER A 44 9.98 34.91 23.57
C SER A 44 10.56 35.59 22.32
N PHE A 45 11.10 34.81 21.39
CA PHE A 45 11.62 35.33 20.12
C PHE A 45 10.49 35.75 19.17
N ALA A 46 10.74 36.79 18.36
CA ALA A 46 9.72 37.48 17.56
C ALA A 46 8.81 36.54 16.75
N SER A 47 9.38 35.49 16.12
CA SER A 47 8.57 34.55 15.33
C SER A 47 7.71 33.61 16.17
N MET A 48 8.09 33.29 17.41
CA MET A 48 7.22 32.54 18.32
C MET A 48 6.10 33.43 18.86
N ASN A 49 6.43 34.67 19.26
CA ASN A 49 5.44 35.64 19.72
C ASN A 49 4.37 35.85 18.65
N GLN A 50 4.80 36.10 17.40
CA GLN A 50 3.89 36.26 16.28
C GLN A 50 3.03 35.01 16.04
N ARG A 51 3.60 33.80 16.10
CA ARG A 51 2.83 32.56 15.91
C ARG A 51 1.78 32.34 16.99
N ILE A 52 2.14 32.58 18.25
CA ILE A 52 1.21 32.42 19.37
C ILE A 52 0.13 33.48 19.33
N GLU A 53 0.49 34.73 19.00
CA GLU A 53 -0.48 35.80 18.81
C GLU A 53 -1.46 35.49 17.68
N SER A 54 -0.96 35.04 16.51
CA SER A 54 -1.81 34.63 15.39
C SER A 54 -2.72 33.46 15.77
N HIS A 55 -2.19 32.45 16.46
CA HIS A 55 -2.98 31.30 16.92
C HIS A 55 -4.03 31.70 17.97
N ARG A 56 -3.72 32.66 18.85
CA ARG A 56 -4.66 33.21 19.83
C ARG A 56 -5.79 33.96 19.14
N LYS A 57 -5.47 34.93 18.27
CA LYS A 57 -6.45 35.69 17.49
C LYS A 57 -7.36 34.79 16.67
N TYR A 58 -6.78 33.74 16.08
CA TYR A 58 -7.52 32.73 15.33
C TYR A 58 -8.51 31.97 16.22
N GLY A 59 -8.09 31.51 17.40
CA GLY A 59 -8.99 30.82 18.34
C GLY A 59 -10.03 31.74 18.98
N GLU A 60 -9.68 32.99 19.28
CA GLU A 60 -10.63 34.00 19.76
C GLU A 60 -11.73 34.27 18.71
N ALA A 61 -11.37 34.33 17.42
CA ALA A 61 -12.32 34.43 16.31
C ALA A 61 -13.22 33.19 16.16
N LEU A 62 -12.79 32.03 16.67
CA LEU A 62 -13.59 30.79 16.74
C LEU A 62 -14.52 30.74 17.97
N GLY A 63 -14.48 31.75 18.86
CA GLY A 63 -15.18 31.70 20.15
C GLY A 63 -14.57 30.68 21.12
N GLU A 64 -13.35 30.19 20.85
CA GLU A 64 -12.67 29.23 21.71
C GLU A 64 -11.97 29.95 22.87
N ASP A 65 -11.98 29.31 24.04
CA ASP A 65 -11.18 29.77 25.17
C ASP A 65 -9.68 29.64 24.84
N ARG A 66 -9.03 30.79 24.61
CA ARG A 66 -7.57 30.91 24.39
C ARG A 66 -6.89 31.68 25.50
N THR A 67 -7.39 31.53 26.73
CA THR A 67 -6.77 32.06 27.94
C THR A 67 -5.36 31.52 28.16
N ARG A 68 -4.62 32.20 29.03
CA ARG A 68 -3.30 31.74 29.47
C ARG A 68 -3.37 30.34 30.10
N GLU A 69 -4.45 30.02 30.81
CA GLU A 69 -4.68 28.69 31.41
C GLU A 69 -4.78 27.60 30.33
N TRP A 70 -5.50 27.89 29.24
CA TRP A 70 -5.54 27.01 28.08
C TRP A 70 -4.13 26.79 27.51
N TYR A 71 -3.32 27.84 27.37
CA TYR A 71 -1.94 27.73 26.89
C TYR A 71 -1.03 26.95 27.84
N VAL A 72 -1.24 27.03 29.16
CA VAL A 72 -0.54 26.18 30.15
C VAL A 72 -0.88 24.72 29.91
N ALA A 73 -2.16 24.37 29.80
CA ALA A 73 -2.60 23.00 29.55
C ALA A 73 -2.08 22.49 28.18
N TRP A 74 -2.12 23.33 27.15
CA TRP A 74 -1.62 23.00 25.82
C TRP A 74 -0.10 22.79 25.81
N ALA A 75 0.66 23.64 26.49
CA ALA A 75 2.10 23.52 26.66
C ALA A 75 2.49 22.23 27.39
N GLN A 76 1.76 21.88 28.46
CA GLN A 76 1.95 20.61 29.16
C GLN A 76 1.64 19.41 28.27
N ALA A 77 0.54 19.45 27.50
CA ALA A 77 0.22 18.40 26.55
C ALA A 77 1.31 18.23 25.47
N TYR A 78 1.91 19.33 25.02
CA TYR A 78 3.03 19.30 24.08
C TYR A 78 4.32 18.74 24.71
N ALA A 79 4.60 19.10 25.97
CA ALA A 79 5.70 18.53 26.75
C ALA A 79 5.60 17.01 26.81
N TRP A 80 4.43 16.46 27.15
CA TRP A 80 4.20 15.02 27.18
C TRP A 80 4.40 14.34 25.82
N LYS A 81 3.90 14.95 24.74
CA LYS A 81 4.09 14.43 23.37
C LYS A 81 5.57 14.37 22.99
N SER A 82 6.30 15.45 23.24
CA SER A 82 7.73 15.52 22.93
C SER A 82 8.56 14.55 23.80
N ALA A 83 8.21 14.41 25.09
CA ALA A 83 8.83 13.46 26.00
C ALA A 83 8.55 12.01 25.59
N ALA A 84 7.32 11.68 25.18
CA ALA A 84 6.95 10.35 24.68
C ALA A 84 7.76 9.99 23.44
N LEU A 85 7.93 10.94 22.51
CA LEU A 85 8.74 10.75 21.32
C LEU A 85 10.23 10.56 21.65
N ALA A 86 10.80 11.42 22.50
CA ALA A 86 12.19 11.30 22.94
C ALA A 86 12.45 9.94 23.60
N THR A 87 11.50 9.49 24.42
CA THR A 87 11.54 8.18 25.08
C THR A 87 11.48 7.05 24.06
N LEU A 88 10.56 7.10 23.10
CA LEU A 88 10.46 6.11 22.03
C LEU A 88 11.78 5.98 21.26
N LEU A 89 12.37 7.11 20.85
CA LEU A 89 13.62 7.13 20.10
C LEU A 89 14.78 6.59 20.93
N ALA A 90 14.92 7.03 22.17
CA ALA A 90 15.98 6.59 23.08
C ALA A 90 15.87 5.10 23.42
N VAL A 91 14.67 4.60 23.74
CA VAL A 91 14.43 3.18 24.04
C VAL A 91 14.67 2.34 22.80
N SER A 92 14.22 2.76 21.62
CA SER A 92 14.44 2.02 20.37
C SER A 92 15.92 1.93 20.00
N ALA A 93 16.63 3.05 20.07
CA ALA A 93 18.07 3.12 19.82
C ALA A 93 18.85 2.31 20.88
N GLY A 94 18.50 2.47 22.15
CA GLY A 94 19.09 1.76 23.27
C GLY A 94 18.89 0.25 23.16
N ALA A 95 17.68 -0.20 22.83
CA ALA A 95 17.38 -1.60 22.58
C ALA A 95 18.18 -2.15 21.40
N PHE A 96 18.32 -1.41 20.30
CA PHE A 96 19.10 -1.85 19.14
C PHE A 96 20.60 -1.97 19.43
N VAL A 97 21.16 -1.08 20.26
CA VAL A 97 22.58 -1.09 20.67
C VAL A 97 22.85 -2.15 21.75
N GLY A 98 21.98 -2.23 22.75
CA GLY A 98 22.15 -3.06 23.95
C GLY A 98 21.74 -4.52 23.76
N ILE A 99 20.72 -4.81 22.94
CA ILE A 99 20.15 -6.16 22.80
C ILE A 99 20.67 -6.83 21.53
N ASP A 100 21.72 -7.64 21.67
CA ASP A 100 22.34 -8.34 20.53
C ASP A 100 21.38 -9.28 19.78
N SER A 101 20.45 -9.91 20.50
CA SER A 101 19.43 -10.79 19.89
C SER A 101 18.49 -10.00 18.97
N LEU A 102 18.09 -8.79 19.36
CA LEU A 102 17.25 -7.89 18.57
C LEU A 102 17.96 -7.47 17.30
N ARG A 103 19.20 -6.98 17.42
CA ARG A 103 20.02 -6.57 16.27
C ARG A 103 20.27 -7.72 15.29
N ARG A 104 20.60 -8.92 15.80
CA ARG A 104 20.75 -10.11 14.94
C ARG A 104 19.45 -10.47 14.22
N ARG A 105 18.29 -10.36 14.90
CA ARG A 105 16.97 -10.60 14.28
C ARG A 105 16.66 -9.57 13.20
N PHE A 106 16.95 -8.30 13.43
CA PHE A 106 16.78 -7.24 12.44
C PHE A 106 17.58 -7.53 11.17
N TRP A 107 18.87 -7.84 11.29
CA TRP A 107 19.70 -8.16 10.12
C TRP A 107 19.28 -9.45 9.42
N ARG A 108 18.87 -10.48 10.18
CA ARG A 108 18.30 -11.71 9.61
C ARG A 108 16.98 -11.45 8.88
N PHE A 109 16.15 -10.53 9.36
CA PHE A 109 14.92 -10.12 8.69
C PHE A 109 15.25 -9.42 7.37
N LEU A 110 16.10 -8.39 7.41
CA LEU A 110 16.40 -7.54 6.27
C LEU A 110 17.09 -8.31 5.13
N PHE A 111 18.05 -9.18 5.47
CA PHE A 111 18.83 -9.95 4.49
C PHE A 111 18.34 -11.40 4.32
N ALA A 112 17.10 -11.71 4.69
CA ALA A 112 16.51 -13.02 4.40
C ALA A 112 16.38 -13.25 2.90
N ALA A 113 16.88 -14.38 2.40
CA ALA A 113 16.70 -14.78 1.01
C ALA A 113 15.24 -15.18 0.72
N GLU A 114 14.68 -14.69 -0.38
CA GLU A 114 13.32 -15.00 -0.82
C GLU A 114 13.29 -15.51 -2.25
N ALA A 115 12.19 -16.15 -2.62
CA ALA A 115 11.97 -16.66 -3.98
C ALA A 115 11.61 -15.53 -4.96
N PRO A 116 12.06 -15.59 -6.22
CA PRO A 116 11.66 -14.63 -7.26
C PRO A 116 10.14 -14.62 -7.50
N LEU A 117 9.46 -15.76 -7.26
CA LEU A 117 8.00 -15.86 -7.35
C LEU A 117 7.31 -14.91 -6.37
N ASN A 118 7.77 -14.82 -5.11
CA ASN A 118 7.15 -13.97 -4.08
C ASN A 118 7.22 -12.49 -4.48
N LEU A 119 8.35 -12.05 -5.05
CA LEU A 119 8.50 -10.68 -5.57
C LEU A 119 7.66 -10.44 -6.83
N GLY A 120 7.55 -11.43 -7.72
CA GLY A 120 6.69 -11.35 -8.91
C GLY A 120 5.20 -11.24 -8.56
N VAL A 121 4.74 -11.94 -7.50
CA VAL A 121 3.37 -11.80 -6.98
C VAL A 121 3.16 -10.41 -6.39
N LEU A 122 4.09 -9.91 -5.58
CA LEU A 122 4.01 -8.54 -5.04
C LEU A 122 3.93 -7.51 -6.18
N ARG A 123 4.74 -7.67 -7.23
CA ARG A 123 4.68 -6.83 -8.44
C ARG A 123 3.30 -6.87 -9.09
N ALA A 124 2.77 -8.05 -9.39
CA ALA A 124 1.45 -8.19 -10.00
C ALA A 124 0.35 -7.52 -9.17
N VAL A 125 0.38 -7.70 -7.84
CA VAL A 125 -0.64 -7.14 -6.95
C VAL A 125 -0.50 -5.63 -6.80
N VAL A 126 0.72 -5.09 -6.66
CA VAL A 126 0.95 -3.64 -6.55
C VAL A 126 0.52 -2.92 -7.82
N PHE A 127 0.93 -3.39 -9.00
CA PHE A 127 0.52 -2.79 -10.26
C PHE A 127 -0.95 -3.05 -10.59
N GLY A 128 -1.52 -4.20 -10.18
CA GLY A 128 -2.96 -4.42 -10.24
C GLY A 128 -3.75 -3.44 -9.38
N MET A 129 -3.25 -3.12 -8.18
CA MET A 129 -3.85 -2.12 -7.31
C MET A 129 -3.69 -0.70 -7.88
N LEU A 130 -2.53 -0.36 -8.45
CA LEU A 130 -2.37 0.91 -9.18
C LEU A 130 -3.35 1.01 -10.35
N LEU A 131 -3.57 -0.08 -11.08
CA LEU A 131 -4.54 -0.11 -12.19
C LEU A 131 -5.96 0.15 -11.68
N VAL A 132 -6.38 -0.51 -10.60
CA VAL A 132 -7.68 -0.25 -9.99
C VAL A 132 -7.79 1.22 -9.59
N LEU A 133 -6.80 1.77 -8.88
CA LEU A 133 -6.82 3.18 -8.45
C LEU A 133 -6.87 4.16 -9.64
N LEU A 134 -6.12 3.89 -10.72
CA LEU A 134 -6.15 4.72 -11.93
C LEU A 134 -7.53 4.67 -12.62
N CYS A 135 -8.27 3.57 -12.50
CA CYS A 135 -9.58 3.41 -13.12
C CYS A 135 -10.75 3.86 -12.24
N THR A 136 -10.60 3.83 -10.91
CA THR A 136 -11.70 4.11 -9.97
C THR A 136 -11.64 5.49 -9.34
N GLU A 137 -10.47 6.12 -9.29
CA GLU A 137 -10.37 7.44 -8.67
C GLU A 137 -10.84 8.55 -9.63
N PRO A 138 -11.49 9.60 -9.09
CA PRO A 138 -12.07 10.74 -9.82
C PRO A 138 -11.02 11.68 -10.45
N ILE A 139 -10.01 11.16 -11.13
CA ILE A 139 -8.81 11.91 -11.56
C ILE A 139 -9.18 13.04 -12.52
N LEU A 140 -10.09 12.79 -13.47
CA LEU A 140 -10.52 13.79 -14.46
C LEU A 140 -11.40 14.87 -13.85
N GLU A 141 -12.26 14.51 -12.89
CA GLU A 141 -13.11 15.46 -12.17
C GLU A 141 -12.25 16.44 -11.35
N PHE A 142 -11.27 15.92 -10.59
CA PHE A 142 -10.33 16.78 -9.87
C PHE A 142 -9.37 17.54 -10.80
N ALA A 143 -9.13 17.08 -12.04
CA ALA A 143 -8.35 17.83 -13.02
C ALA A 143 -9.13 18.99 -13.66
N ALA A 144 -10.47 18.89 -13.69
CA ALA A 144 -11.37 19.96 -14.13
C ALA A 144 -11.63 21.01 -13.02
N TRP A 145 -11.38 20.66 -11.76
CA TRP A 145 -11.64 21.54 -10.62
C TRP A 145 -10.69 22.77 -10.62
N PRO A 146 -11.18 23.99 -10.33
CA PRO A 146 -10.35 25.20 -10.35
C PRO A 146 -9.13 25.09 -9.43
N ARG A 147 -8.00 25.57 -9.92
CA ARG A 147 -6.69 25.45 -9.24
C ARG A 147 -6.64 26.24 -7.94
N GLU A 148 -7.46 27.27 -7.82
CA GLU A 148 -7.63 28.10 -6.63
C GLU A 148 -8.16 27.29 -5.45
N ASN A 149 -8.94 26.24 -5.72
CA ASN A 149 -9.53 25.38 -4.69
C ASN A 149 -8.54 24.33 -4.16
N PHE A 150 -7.38 24.16 -4.81
CA PHE A 150 -6.39 23.15 -4.45
C PHE A 150 -5.64 23.50 -3.16
N VAL A 151 -5.64 22.55 -2.24
CA VAL A 151 -4.78 22.54 -1.06
C VAL A 151 -3.59 21.63 -1.34
N TRP A 152 -2.47 22.24 -1.67
CA TRP A 152 -1.25 21.53 -2.08
C TRP A 152 -0.67 20.67 -0.94
N PRO A 153 -0.40 19.38 -1.16
CA PRO A 153 0.27 18.54 -0.17
C PRO A 153 1.68 19.04 0.15
N SER A 154 2.12 18.96 1.40
CA SER A 154 3.41 19.50 1.87
C SER A 154 4.66 18.97 1.15
N VAL A 155 4.64 17.73 0.68
CA VAL A 155 5.81 17.10 0.02
C VAL A 155 5.72 17.22 -1.50
N ALA A 156 4.62 16.74 -2.10
CA ALA A 156 4.44 16.78 -3.56
C ALA A 156 3.97 18.14 -4.10
N GLY A 157 3.40 19.02 -3.27
CA GLY A 157 2.82 20.30 -3.66
C GLY A 157 3.73 21.20 -4.48
N PRO A 158 5.02 21.39 -4.10
CA PRO A 158 5.96 22.14 -4.92
C PRO A 158 6.14 21.55 -6.33
N ILE A 159 6.05 20.22 -6.47
CA ILE A 159 6.19 19.58 -7.79
C ILE A 159 4.87 19.70 -8.56
N LEU A 160 3.74 19.34 -7.94
CA LEU A 160 2.42 19.32 -8.58
C LEU A 160 1.94 20.71 -9.01
N SER A 161 2.22 21.75 -8.22
CA SER A 161 1.86 23.14 -8.57
C SER A 161 2.55 23.66 -9.83
N ARG A 162 3.70 23.08 -10.21
CA ARG A 162 4.45 23.45 -11.41
C ARG A 162 4.08 22.59 -12.62
N LEU A 163 3.40 21.47 -12.41
CA LEU A 163 2.98 20.58 -13.50
C LEU A 163 1.65 21.07 -14.10
N PRO A 164 1.44 20.87 -15.41
CA PRO A 164 0.23 21.32 -16.08
C PRO A 164 -0.93 20.35 -15.82
N ILE A 165 -1.91 20.78 -15.04
CA ILE A 165 -3.12 20.03 -14.67
C ILE A 165 -4.26 20.65 -15.47
N SER A 166 -4.63 19.97 -16.55
CA SER A 166 -5.81 20.26 -17.38
C SER A 166 -6.43 18.93 -17.82
N VAL A 167 -7.72 18.97 -18.16
CA VAL A 167 -8.47 17.79 -18.61
C VAL A 167 -7.81 17.14 -19.83
N ASP A 168 -7.29 17.92 -20.78
CA ASP A 168 -6.65 17.38 -21.99
C ASP A 168 -5.37 16.59 -21.70
N ILE A 169 -4.49 17.16 -20.86
CA ILE A 169 -3.20 16.55 -20.53
C ILE A 169 -3.42 15.31 -19.68
N VAL A 170 -4.27 15.43 -18.66
CA VAL A 170 -4.58 14.33 -17.74
C VAL A 170 -5.32 13.22 -18.49
N GLY A 171 -6.27 13.56 -19.36
CA GLY A 171 -7.01 12.63 -20.21
C GLY A 171 -6.12 11.88 -21.21
N THR A 172 -5.03 12.49 -21.67
CA THR A 172 -4.04 11.83 -22.53
C THR A 172 -3.08 10.93 -21.74
N LEU A 173 -2.62 11.38 -20.57
CA LEU A 173 -1.66 10.64 -19.76
C LEU A 173 -2.28 9.44 -19.04
N LEU A 174 -3.56 9.51 -18.69
CA LEU A 174 -4.28 8.44 -18.00
C LEU A 174 -4.27 7.09 -18.77
N PRO A 175 -4.66 7.00 -20.06
CA PRO A 175 -4.60 5.74 -20.80
C PRO A 175 -3.16 5.24 -20.97
N ILE A 176 -2.17 6.13 -21.11
CA ILE A 176 -0.75 5.75 -21.16
C ILE A 176 -0.32 5.11 -19.84
N ALA A 177 -0.73 5.70 -18.70
CA ALA A 177 -0.48 5.15 -17.38
C ALA A 177 -1.14 3.79 -17.19
N ILE A 178 -2.39 3.62 -17.65
CA ILE A 178 -3.12 2.36 -17.61
C ILE A 178 -2.37 1.27 -18.40
N VAL A 179 -1.99 1.54 -19.65
CA VAL A 179 -1.25 0.57 -20.49
C VAL A 179 0.11 0.23 -19.87
N ALA A 180 0.87 1.23 -19.42
CA ALA A 180 2.15 1.00 -18.75
C ALA A 180 1.97 0.14 -17.49
N THR A 181 0.90 0.37 -16.73
CA THR A 181 0.57 -0.37 -15.51
C THR A 181 0.16 -1.82 -15.82
N VAL A 182 -0.62 -2.06 -16.87
CA VAL A 182 -0.98 -3.42 -17.34
C VAL A 182 0.28 -4.19 -17.74
N LEU A 183 1.17 -3.58 -18.53
CA LEU A 183 2.44 -4.20 -18.91
C LEU A 183 3.33 -4.45 -17.69
N ALA A 184 3.38 -3.50 -16.74
CA ALA A 184 4.10 -3.64 -15.48
C ALA A 184 3.49 -4.69 -14.56
N MET A 185 2.19 -4.99 -14.65
CA MET A 185 1.45 -6.04 -13.94
C MET A 185 1.62 -7.43 -14.56
N LEU A 186 1.75 -7.52 -15.89
CA LEU A 186 2.10 -8.77 -16.58
C LEU A 186 3.61 -9.07 -16.54
N GLY A 187 4.42 -8.04 -16.31
CA GLY A 187 5.87 -8.14 -16.23
C GLY A 187 6.50 -8.20 -17.62
N CYS A 188 6.01 -7.34 -18.52
CA CYS A 188 6.59 -7.07 -19.84
C CYS A 188 7.46 -5.82 -19.75
N PHE A 189 8.73 -5.91 -20.17
CA PHE A 189 9.69 -4.80 -20.04
C PHE A 189 9.70 -4.21 -18.63
N THR A 190 9.66 -5.10 -17.64
CA THR A 190 9.22 -4.86 -16.25
C THR A 190 9.84 -3.61 -15.66
N ARG A 191 11.15 -3.41 -15.83
CA ARG A 191 11.85 -2.26 -15.24
C ARG A 191 11.36 -0.92 -15.81
N THR A 192 11.18 -0.85 -17.12
CA THR A 192 10.78 0.37 -17.82
C THR A 192 9.30 0.67 -17.58
N THR A 193 8.44 -0.32 -17.76
CA THR A 193 7.00 -0.18 -17.59
C THR A 193 6.62 0.09 -16.14
N ALA A 194 7.28 -0.56 -15.17
CA ALA A 194 7.09 -0.28 -13.74
C ALA A 194 7.48 1.15 -13.36
N LEU A 195 8.62 1.66 -13.86
CA LEU A 195 9.05 3.02 -13.55
C LEU A 195 8.10 4.06 -14.16
N ILE A 196 7.71 3.89 -15.42
CA ILE A 196 6.74 4.78 -16.08
C ILE A 196 5.41 4.76 -15.34
N SER A 197 4.89 3.56 -15.01
CA SER A 197 3.65 3.39 -14.26
C SER A 197 3.70 4.14 -12.92
N VAL A 198 4.75 3.95 -12.12
CA VAL A 198 4.88 4.61 -10.81
C VAL A 198 4.97 6.13 -10.94
N LEU A 199 5.74 6.65 -11.90
CA LEU A 199 5.90 8.10 -12.10
C LEU A 199 4.59 8.75 -12.56
N LEU A 200 3.88 8.13 -13.49
CA LEU A 200 2.57 8.60 -13.95
C LEU A 200 1.52 8.47 -12.84
N SER A 201 1.50 7.36 -12.09
CA SER A 201 0.59 7.20 -10.95
C SER A 201 0.88 8.22 -9.84
N PHE A 202 2.14 8.57 -9.57
CA PHE A 202 2.46 9.63 -8.61
C PHE A 202 1.84 10.98 -9.01
N TYR A 203 1.89 11.30 -10.30
CA TYR A 203 1.31 12.51 -10.86
C TYR A 203 -0.22 12.46 -10.86
N LEU A 204 -0.81 11.46 -11.53
CA LEU A 204 -2.25 11.33 -11.74
C LEU A 204 -3.01 11.12 -10.42
N LEU A 205 -2.56 10.21 -9.56
CA LEU A 205 -3.18 9.99 -8.24
C LEU A 205 -2.87 11.12 -7.25
N GLY A 206 -1.88 11.97 -7.56
CA GLY A 206 -1.57 13.18 -6.81
C GLY A 206 -2.63 14.27 -6.95
N ILE A 207 -3.32 14.34 -8.10
CA ILE A 207 -4.32 15.38 -8.40
C ILE A 207 -5.50 15.32 -7.41
N PRO A 208 -6.17 14.17 -7.18
CA PRO A 208 -7.21 14.09 -6.15
C PRO A 208 -6.74 14.43 -4.72
N GLN A 209 -5.44 14.30 -4.42
CA GLN A 209 -4.92 14.63 -3.08
C GLN A 209 -4.86 16.13 -2.79
N CYS A 210 -5.03 16.96 -3.83
CA CYS A 210 -5.12 18.40 -3.68
C CYS A 210 -6.47 18.85 -3.11
N SER A 211 -7.42 17.94 -2.83
CA SER A 211 -8.74 18.26 -2.29
C SER A 211 -8.77 18.68 -0.80
N GLY A 212 -7.61 18.91 -0.19
CA GLY A 212 -7.51 19.14 1.26
C GLY A 212 -7.46 17.87 2.09
N LYS A 213 -7.44 16.68 1.46
CA LYS A 213 -7.23 15.40 2.13
C LYS A 213 -6.37 14.44 1.31
N VAL A 214 -5.27 14.00 1.93
CA VAL A 214 -4.50 12.87 1.42
C VAL A 214 -5.17 11.58 1.86
N ASN A 215 -5.63 10.78 0.88
CA ASN A 215 -6.28 9.52 1.14
C ASN A 215 -5.26 8.43 1.51
N HIS A 216 -5.68 7.54 2.39
CA HIS A 216 -4.84 6.50 2.95
C HIS A 216 -4.72 5.26 2.06
N THR A 217 -5.57 5.16 1.05
CA THR A 217 -5.64 4.04 0.13
C THR A 217 -4.50 4.00 -0.90
N MET A 218 -3.77 5.11 -1.12
CA MET A 218 -2.92 5.23 -2.31
C MET A 218 -1.41 5.33 -2.04
N HIS A 219 -1.01 5.93 -0.93
CA HIS A 219 0.37 6.33 -0.71
C HIS A 219 1.30 5.11 -0.63
N HIS A 220 0.94 4.07 0.12
CA HIS A 220 1.75 2.85 0.23
C HIS A 220 1.85 2.10 -1.09
N VAL A 221 0.83 2.14 -1.95
CA VAL A 221 0.85 1.44 -3.25
C VAL A 221 1.90 2.07 -4.17
N VAL A 222 1.95 3.41 -4.26
CA VAL A 222 2.95 4.14 -5.04
C VAL A 222 4.36 3.94 -4.48
N LEU A 223 4.53 4.02 -3.16
CA LEU A 223 5.83 3.82 -2.50
C LEU A 223 6.36 2.39 -2.71
N ILE A 224 5.53 1.37 -2.51
CA ILE A 224 5.90 -0.03 -2.74
C ILE A 224 6.14 -0.27 -4.22
N GLY A 225 5.33 0.33 -5.11
CA GLY A 225 5.53 0.31 -6.55
C GLY A 225 6.91 0.81 -6.96
N LEU A 226 7.39 1.91 -6.36
CA LEU A 226 8.73 2.43 -6.60
C LEU A 226 9.82 1.45 -6.16
N LEU A 227 9.68 0.81 -5.00
CA LEU A 227 10.62 -0.22 -4.53
C LEU A 227 10.65 -1.43 -5.48
N VAL A 228 9.48 -1.84 -5.98
CA VAL A 228 9.36 -2.94 -6.94
C VAL A 228 9.97 -2.56 -8.29
N ALA A 229 9.75 -1.34 -8.79
CA ALA A 229 10.32 -0.82 -10.03
C ALA A 229 11.86 -0.81 -10.02
N LEU A 230 12.48 -0.58 -8.85
CA LEU A 230 13.93 -0.60 -8.64
C LEU A 230 14.49 -2.00 -8.34
N SER A 231 13.64 -3.02 -8.30
CA SER A 231 14.01 -4.40 -7.97
C SER A 231 14.04 -5.32 -9.19
N ARG A 232 14.47 -6.57 -9.01
CA ARG A 232 14.44 -7.62 -10.04
C ARG A 232 13.11 -8.37 -10.06
N ALA A 233 12.00 -7.63 -10.09
CA ALA A 233 10.66 -8.22 -10.04
C ALA A 233 10.23 -8.95 -11.32
N GLY A 234 10.99 -8.76 -12.42
CA GLY A 234 10.80 -9.47 -13.70
C GLY A 234 11.50 -10.84 -13.80
N ASP A 235 12.24 -11.28 -12.79
CA ASP A 235 12.94 -12.58 -12.84
C ASP A 235 12.01 -13.79 -12.49
N GLY A 236 10.82 -13.54 -11.96
CA GLY A 236 9.90 -14.55 -11.40
C GLY A 236 8.59 -14.71 -12.17
N PHE A 237 7.47 -14.54 -11.50
CA PHE A 237 6.15 -14.51 -12.13
C PHE A 237 6.03 -13.26 -13.01
N SER A 238 6.35 -13.39 -14.31
CA SER A 238 6.38 -12.34 -15.32
C SER A 238 6.54 -12.94 -16.73
N ILE A 239 6.20 -12.17 -17.77
CA ILE A 239 6.49 -12.55 -19.17
C ILE A 239 8.00 -12.44 -19.46
N ASP A 240 8.68 -11.43 -18.89
CA ASP A 240 10.13 -11.27 -19.03
C ASP A 240 10.92 -12.50 -18.54
N SER A 241 10.43 -13.23 -17.53
CA SER A 241 11.14 -14.42 -17.04
C SER A 241 11.14 -15.57 -18.05
N LEU A 242 10.12 -15.65 -18.91
CA LEU A 242 10.05 -16.60 -20.02
C LEU A 242 11.07 -16.24 -21.09
N TYR A 243 11.19 -14.96 -21.42
CA TYR A 243 12.22 -14.46 -22.33
C TYR A 243 13.63 -14.68 -21.77
N TYR A 244 13.86 -14.43 -20.48
CA TYR A 244 15.14 -14.70 -19.83
C TYR A 244 15.43 -16.21 -19.69
N ALA A 245 14.42 -17.05 -19.50
CA ALA A 245 14.56 -18.51 -19.54
C ALA A 245 15.03 -18.96 -20.93
N PHE A 246 14.42 -18.43 -21.98
CA PHE A 246 14.80 -18.71 -23.36
C PHE A 246 16.26 -18.31 -23.67
N ARG A 247 16.70 -17.12 -23.27
CA ARG A 247 18.09 -16.68 -23.48
C ARG A 247 19.11 -17.49 -22.68
N ARG A 248 18.78 -17.90 -21.45
CA ARG A 248 19.65 -18.77 -20.62
C ARG A 248 19.80 -20.16 -21.25
N ALA A 249 18.72 -20.70 -21.79
CA ALA A 249 18.75 -21.98 -22.50
C ALA A 249 19.63 -21.94 -23.75
N ASP A 250 19.67 -20.81 -24.46
CA ASP A 250 20.59 -20.60 -25.59
C ASP A 250 22.06 -20.64 -25.16
N GLN A 251 22.35 -20.19 -23.94
CA GLN A 251 23.68 -20.26 -23.32
C GLN A 251 23.98 -21.63 -22.68
N GLY A 252 23.12 -22.64 -22.90
CA GLY A 252 23.33 -23.98 -22.34
C GLY A 252 22.83 -24.16 -20.90
N GLN A 253 22.20 -23.16 -20.29
CA GLN A 253 21.79 -23.21 -18.89
C GLN A 253 20.31 -23.58 -18.75
N VAL A 254 20.06 -24.74 -18.16
CA VAL A 254 18.71 -25.20 -17.80
C VAL A 254 18.65 -25.38 -16.30
N ALA A 255 18.44 -24.28 -15.59
CA ALA A 255 18.38 -24.27 -14.13
C ALA A 255 17.32 -23.30 -13.60
N ARG A 256 16.74 -23.68 -12.46
CA ARG A 256 15.82 -22.82 -11.72
C ARG A 256 16.58 -21.67 -11.07
N ILE A 257 15.92 -20.52 -11.00
CA ILE A 257 16.42 -19.40 -10.20
C ILE A 257 16.19 -19.73 -8.72
N HIS A 258 17.26 -19.68 -7.93
CA HIS A 258 17.23 -19.95 -6.50
C HIS A 258 16.81 -18.73 -5.69
N ARG A 259 16.43 -18.97 -4.43
CA ARG A 259 16.15 -17.92 -3.46
C ARG A 259 17.39 -17.05 -3.25
N ALA A 260 17.21 -15.74 -3.18
CA ALA A 260 18.32 -14.80 -3.01
C ALA A 260 17.88 -13.54 -2.27
N VAL A 261 18.85 -12.87 -1.63
CA VAL A 261 18.63 -11.60 -0.91
C VAL A 261 18.09 -10.50 -1.83
N ARG A 262 18.48 -10.51 -3.12
CA ARG A 262 17.99 -9.54 -4.12
C ARG A 262 16.48 -9.55 -4.35
N TYR A 263 15.82 -10.66 -4.03
CA TYR A 263 14.37 -10.78 -4.08
C TYR A 263 13.72 -10.48 -2.72
N GLY A 264 14.43 -10.78 -1.63
CA GLY A 264 13.94 -10.55 -0.27
C GLY A 264 13.99 -9.08 0.14
N LEU A 265 15.10 -8.39 -0.14
CA LEU A 265 15.32 -7.00 0.29
C LEU A 265 14.17 -6.03 -0.09
N PRO A 266 13.69 -5.96 -1.35
CA PRO A 266 12.56 -5.08 -1.70
C PRO A 266 11.27 -5.44 -0.94
N ILE A 267 11.00 -6.74 -0.73
CA ILE A 267 9.84 -7.22 0.04
C ILE A 267 9.94 -6.73 1.49
N ARG A 268 11.13 -6.78 2.10
CA ARG A 268 11.35 -6.34 3.49
C ARG A 268 11.19 -4.83 3.64
N PHE A 269 11.68 -4.05 2.67
CA PHE A 269 11.42 -2.60 2.67
C PHE A 269 9.93 -2.29 2.49
N ALA A 270 9.23 -3.00 1.60
CA ALA A 270 7.77 -2.85 1.45
C ALA A 270 7.01 -3.17 2.76
N MET A 271 7.42 -4.22 3.47
CA MET A 271 6.86 -4.54 4.80
C MET A 271 7.09 -3.40 5.80
N MET A 272 8.27 -2.78 5.79
CA MET A 272 8.58 -1.67 6.69
C MET A 272 7.78 -0.41 6.35
N VAL A 273 7.60 -0.10 5.06
CA VAL A 273 6.75 1.01 4.60
C VAL A 273 5.34 0.87 5.17
N LEU A 274 4.77 -0.32 5.06
CA LEU A 274 3.44 -0.60 5.61
C LEU A 274 3.43 -0.56 7.15
N ALA A 275 4.44 -1.13 7.81
CA ALA A 275 4.52 -1.13 9.27
C ALA A 275 4.60 0.30 9.85
N PHE A 276 5.30 1.23 9.20
CA PHE A 276 5.31 2.62 9.64
C PHE A 276 4.00 3.34 9.37
N SER A 277 3.28 3.01 8.27
CA SER A 277 1.93 3.51 8.05
C SER A 277 0.95 3.10 9.15
N TYR A 278 1.14 1.94 9.81
CA TYR A 278 0.37 1.55 10.99
C TYR A 278 0.89 2.15 12.29
N PHE A 279 2.21 2.20 12.47
CA PHE A 279 2.83 2.58 13.74
C PHE A 279 2.48 4.01 14.19
N PHE A 280 2.58 4.99 13.29
CA PHE A 280 2.37 6.38 13.66
C PHE A 280 0.93 6.71 14.08
N PRO A 281 -0.12 6.19 13.42
CA PRO A 281 -1.48 6.26 13.94
C PRO A 281 -1.59 5.76 15.39
N GLY A 282 -1.07 4.57 15.69
CA GLY A 282 -1.16 4.00 17.04
C GLY A 282 -0.38 4.80 18.07
N PHE A 283 0.82 5.26 17.68
CA PHE A 283 1.64 6.11 18.53
C PHE A 283 0.93 7.40 18.89
N TRP A 284 0.34 8.10 17.92
CA TRP A 284 -0.29 9.39 18.16
C TRP A 284 -1.62 9.30 18.90
N LYS A 285 -2.37 8.21 18.78
CA LYS A 285 -3.58 7.96 19.58
C LYS A 285 -3.26 8.00 21.09
N ILE A 286 -2.18 7.32 21.48
CA ILE A 286 -1.73 7.26 22.89
C ILE A 286 -0.92 8.50 23.28
N ALA A 287 0.00 8.96 22.44
CA ALA A 287 0.82 10.13 22.76
C ALA A 287 -0.01 11.41 22.87
N SER A 288 -1.13 11.52 22.15
CA SER A 288 -1.96 12.72 22.19
C SER A 288 -2.96 12.75 23.34
N ASN A 289 -3.58 11.61 23.68
CA ASN A 289 -4.70 11.57 24.62
C ASN A 289 -4.50 10.54 25.75
N GLY A 290 -3.39 9.81 25.77
CA GLY A 290 -3.13 8.76 26.75
C GLY A 290 -4.13 7.61 26.67
N THR A 291 -4.51 7.09 27.83
CA THR A 291 -5.46 5.97 27.97
C THR A 291 -6.90 6.38 27.68
N THR A 292 -7.22 7.67 27.73
CA THR A 292 -8.56 8.19 27.43
C THR A 292 -9.02 7.85 26.01
N TRP A 293 -8.09 7.78 25.05
CA TRP A 293 -8.44 7.37 23.68
C TRP A 293 -9.08 5.97 23.62
N ILE A 294 -8.68 5.06 24.52
CA ILE A 294 -9.16 3.68 24.59
C ILE A 294 -10.38 3.54 25.51
N PHE A 295 -10.33 4.13 26.70
CA PHE A 295 -11.30 3.86 27.77
C PHE A 295 -12.39 4.94 27.90
N SER A 296 -12.57 5.79 26.88
CA SER A 296 -13.70 6.73 26.78
C SER A 296 -14.66 6.32 25.66
N ASP A 297 -15.76 7.06 25.53
CA ASP A 297 -16.71 6.92 24.42
C ASP A 297 -16.17 7.39 23.05
N ASN A 298 -14.88 7.70 22.95
CA ASN A 298 -14.26 8.20 21.74
C ASN A 298 -14.50 7.31 20.50
N LEU A 299 -14.36 5.98 20.61
CA LEU A 299 -14.61 5.11 19.45
C LEU A 299 -16.10 5.10 19.07
N ASN A 300 -17.01 5.15 20.04
CA ASN A 300 -18.45 5.29 19.77
C ASN A 300 -18.75 6.61 19.05
N ASN A 301 -18.19 7.72 19.54
CA ASN A 301 -18.36 9.03 18.94
C ASN A 301 -17.76 9.11 17.52
N GLN A 302 -16.63 8.44 17.28
CA GLN A 302 -16.06 8.33 15.93
C GLN A 302 -16.96 7.51 14.99
N MET A 303 -17.63 6.47 15.47
CA MET A 303 -18.62 5.73 14.67
C MET A 303 -19.84 6.62 14.36
N LEU A 304 -20.39 7.29 15.37
CA LEU A 304 -21.54 8.21 15.22
C LEU A 304 -21.28 9.30 14.17
N GLN A 305 -20.15 10.01 14.28
CA GLN A 305 -19.78 11.04 13.30
C GLN A 305 -19.61 10.48 11.89
N LYS A 306 -19.14 9.22 11.75
CA LYS A 306 -19.00 8.59 10.44
C LYS A 306 -20.31 8.14 9.83
N TRP A 307 -21.27 7.70 10.64
CA TRP A 307 -22.60 7.38 10.17
C TRP A 307 -23.34 8.65 9.73
N PHE A 308 -23.13 9.77 10.41
CA PHE A 308 -23.65 11.08 9.96
C PHE A 308 -23.10 11.47 8.58
N GLU A 309 -21.79 11.31 8.34
CA GLU A 309 -21.16 11.58 7.03
C GLU A 309 -21.64 10.63 5.91
N ILE A 310 -22.27 9.49 6.23
CA ILE A 310 -22.69 8.49 5.24
C ILE A 310 -24.14 8.11 5.54
N GLU A 311 -25.07 8.98 5.16
CA GLU A 311 -26.49 8.87 5.51
C GLU A 311 -27.13 7.52 5.16
N THR A 312 -26.72 6.94 4.03
CA THR A 312 -27.23 5.65 3.54
C THR A 312 -26.69 4.43 4.28
N PHE A 313 -25.67 4.58 5.13
CA PHE A 313 -25.00 3.47 5.78
C PHE A 313 -25.55 3.21 7.18
N GLN A 314 -26.05 2.00 7.39
CA GLN A 314 -26.41 1.47 8.70
C GLN A 314 -25.54 0.24 9.02
N PRO A 315 -24.93 0.16 10.22
CA PRO A 315 -24.12 -1.00 10.58
C PRO A 315 -24.99 -2.25 10.64
N VAL A 316 -24.62 -3.28 9.85
CA VAL A 316 -25.38 -4.53 9.72
C VAL A 316 -25.53 -5.26 11.07
N LEU A 317 -24.50 -5.19 11.92
CA LEU A 317 -24.50 -5.79 13.24
C LEU A 317 -24.45 -4.69 14.31
N PRO A 318 -25.35 -4.70 15.31
CA PRO A 318 -25.39 -3.69 16.36
C PRO A 318 -24.33 -3.92 17.45
N LEU A 319 -23.08 -4.21 17.05
CA LEU A 319 -21.98 -4.48 17.98
C LEU A 319 -21.65 -3.28 18.87
N TYR A 320 -21.92 -2.06 18.39
CA TYR A 320 -21.75 -0.83 19.15
C TYR A 320 -22.65 -0.75 20.40
N LYS A 321 -23.75 -1.53 20.46
CA LYS A 321 -24.62 -1.60 21.64
C LYS A 321 -24.08 -2.51 22.74
N ILE A 322 -23.08 -3.34 22.44
CA ILE A 322 -22.52 -4.29 23.41
C ILE A 322 -21.58 -3.53 24.36
N PRO A 323 -21.83 -3.55 25.69
CA PRO A 323 -20.97 -2.87 26.66
C PRO A 323 -19.52 -3.32 26.54
N GLY A 324 -18.59 -2.36 26.49
CA GLY A 324 -17.16 -2.63 26.39
C GLY A 324 -16.64 -3.00 25.00
N PHE A 325 -17.51 -3.20 23.99
CA PHE A 325 -17.08 -3.51 22.62
C PHE A 325 -16.21 -2.40 22.03
N ALA A 326 -16.61 -1.13 22.20
CA ALA A 326 -15.83 0.02 21.75
C ALA A 326 -14.45 0.10 22.41
N ALA A 327 -14.37 -0.11 23.73
CA ALA A 327 -13.08 -0.12 24.44
C ALA A 327 -12.17 -1.27 23.95
N LEU A 328 -12.73 -2.46 23.74
CA LEU A 328 -11.99 -3.61 23.18
C LEU A 328 -11.52 -3.34 21.74
N GLY A 329 -12.37 -2.75 20.91
CA GLY A 329 -12.05 -2.34 19.54
C GLY A 329 -10.94 -1.30 19.51
N ALA A 330 -11.02 -0.29 20.36
CA ALA A 330 -10.01 0.76 20.50
C ALA A 330 -8.67 0.20 20.99
N LEU A 331 -8.69 -0.67 22.00
CA LEU A 331 -7.49 -1.35 22.49
C LEU A 331 -6.85 -2.21 21.39
N THR A 332 -7.67 -2.98 20.66
CA THR A 332 -7.20 -3.82 19.55
C THR A 332 -6.58 -2.97 18.44
N ALA A 333 -7.18 -1.84 18.09
CA ALA A 333 -6.64 -0.91 17.12
C ALA A 333 -5.25 -0.40 17.52
N VAL A 334 -5.08 0.06 18.75
CA VAL A 334 -3.80 0.57 19.27
C VAL A 334 -2.73 -0.52 19.33
N VAL A 335 -3.07 -1.70 19.87
CA VAL A 335 -2.14 -2.82 19.97
C VAL A 335 -1.70 -3.26 18.57
N MET A 336 -2.64 -3.33 17.63
CA MET A 336 -2.37 -3.69 16.24
C MET A 336 -1.47 -2.65 15.57
N GLU A 337 -1.78 -1.38 15.70
CA GLU A 337 -1.01 -0.30 15.08
C GLU A 337 0.43 -0.22 15.62
N LEU A 338 0.61 -0.29 16.95
CA LEU A 338 1.92 -0.21 17.60
C LEU A 338 2.77 -1.47 17.42
N GLY A 339 2.16 -2.64 17.31
CA GLY A 339 2.89 -3.91 17.31
C GLY A 339 3.49 -4.30 15.96
N TRP A 340 3.08 -3.68 14.84
CA TRP A 340 3.56 -4.03 13.49
C TRP A 340 5.09 -4.05 13.34
N PRO A 341 5.85 -3.01 13.74
CA PRO A 341 7.32 -3.02 13.62
C PRO A 341 7.97 -4.19 14.37
N LEU A 342 7.45 -4.55 15.54
CA LEU A 342 7.94 -5.68 16.33
C LEU A 342 7.54 -7.02 15.69
N ALA A 343 6.31 -7.12 15.19
CA ALA A 343 5.80 -8.31 14.52
C ALA A 343 6.62 -8.72 13.29
N LEU A 344 7.25 -7.77 12.59
CA LEU A 344 8.14 -8.06 11.46
C LEU A 344 9.38 -8.86 11.87
N LEU A 345 9.90 -8.65 13.08
CA LEU A 345 11.16 -9.24 13.54
C LEU A 345 11.03 -10.74 13.87
N TRP A 346 9.81 -11.21 14.13
CA TRP A 346 9.51 -12.63 14.37
C TRP A 346 8.77 -13.23 13.17
N LYS A 347 9.34 -14.26 12.55
CA LYS A 347 8.74 -14.89 11.36
C LYS A 347 7.33 -15.48 11.62
N PRO A 348 7.08 -16.22 12.73
CA PRO A 348 5.77 -16.83 12.97
C PRO A 348 4.66 -15.80 13.22
N THR A 349 4.99 -14.65 13.79
CA THR A 349 4.00 -13.62 14.10
C THR A 349 3.48 -12.93 12.85
N ARG A 350 4.26 -12.83 11.76
CA ARG A 350 3.84 -12.12 10.53
C ARG A 350 2.50 -12.59 9.99
N THR A 351 2.25 -13.90 9.96
CA THR A 351 0.98 -14.46 9.48
C THR A 351 -0.16 -14.12 10.43
N LEU A 352 0.06 -14.27 11.75
CA LEU A 352 -0.94 -13.89 12.76
C LEU A 352 -1.32 -12.40 12.63
N TRP A 353 -0.34 -11.52 12.51
CA TRP A 353 -0.56 -10.08 12.38
C TRP A 353 -1.22 -9.71 11.04
N ALA A 354 -0.88 -10.41 9.95
CA ALA A 354 -1.61 -10.26 8.69
C ALA A 354 -3.08 -10.69 8.84
N CYS A 355 -3.38 -11.82 9.49
CA CYS A 355 -4.76 -12.24 9.76
C CYS A 355 -5.51 -11.24 10.66
N MET A 356 -4.88 -10.75 11.73
CA MET A 356 -5.44 -9.72 12.59
C MET A 356 -5.69 -8.42 11.84
N GLY A 357 -4.78 -8.02 10.96
CA GLY A 357 -4.94 -6.85 10.11
C GLY A 357 -6.10 -7.00 9.12
N LEU A 358 -6.31 -8.18 8.54
CA LEU A 358 -7.48 -8.44 7.68
C LEU A 358 -8.75 -8.33 8.50
N LEU A 359 -8.81 -8.97 9.67
CA LEU A 359 -9.96 -8.89 10.57
C LEU A 359 -10.27 -7.44 10.96
N PHE A 360 -9.24 -6.66 11.33
CA PHE A 360 -9.38 -5.26 11.69
C PHE A 360 -10.00 -4.43 10.55
N HIS A 361 -9.46 -4.51 9.33
CA HIS A 361 -9.97 -3.74 8.19
C HIS A 361 -11.36 -4.16 7.74
N ASN A 362 -11.69 -5.45 7.85
CA ASN A 362 -13.04 -5.92 7.58
C ASN A 362 -14.02 -5.46 8.66
N MET A 363 -13.60 -5.36 9.93
CA MET A 363 -14.43 -4.74 10.97
C MET A 363 -14.62 -3.25 10.77
N THR A 364 -13.59 -2.49 10.38
CA THR A 364 -13.78 -1.06 10.08
C THR A 364 -14.72 -0.85 8.89
N LYS A 365 -14.68 -1.73 7.88
CA LYS A 365 -15.64 -1.71 6.77
C LYS A 365 -17.05 -2.06 7.23
N LEU A 366 -17.21 -3.10 8.05
CA LEU A 366 -18.50 -3.55 8.55
C LEU A 366 -19.18 -2.54 9.50
N LEU A 367 -18.39 -1.82 10.30
CA LEU A 367 -18.90 -0.94 11.35
C LEU A 367 -18.96 0.54 10.94
N MET A 368 -18.07 0.98 10.05
CA MET A 368 -17.89 2.41 9.73
C MET A 368 -17.86 2.69 8.22
N ASN A 369 -18.09 1.67 7.38
CA ASN A 369 -17.94 1.73 5.92
C ASN A 369 -16.52 2.08 5.40
N ILE A 370 -15.49 2.14 6.26
CA ILE A 370 -14.13 2.52 5.88
C ILE A 370 -13.35 1.32 5.33
N SER A 371 -12.99 1.38 4.04
CA SER A 371 -12.28 0.30 3.35
C SER A 371 -10.77 0.57 3.23
N PHE A 372 -9.97 -0.39 3.69
CA PHE A 372 -8.52 -0.42 3.51
C PHE A 372 -8.08 -1.55 2.55
N TYR A 373 -8.88 -1.83 1.53
CA TYR A 373 -8.66 -2.92 0.57
C TYR A 373 -7.27 -2.88 -0.08
N THR A 374 -6.72 -1.69 -0.35
CA THR A 374 -5.38 -1.56 -0.93
C THR A 374 -4.26 -1.97 0.03
N MET A 375 -4.42 -1.77 1.34
CA MET A 375 -3.48 -2.28 2.34
C MET A 375 -3.61 -3.79 2.50
N GLN A 376 -4.84 -4.31 2.53
CA GLN A 376 -5.12 -5.74 2.58
C GLN A 376 -4.51 -6.48 1.38
N ALA A 377 -4.59 -5.90 0.18
CA ALA A 377 -3.93 -6.44 -1.01
C ALA A 377 -2.41 -6.56 -0.83
N MET A 378 -1.76 -5.62 -0.13
CA MET A 378 -0.30 -5.72 0.09
C MET A 378 0.09 -6.87 1.02
N TYR A 379 -0.84 -7.50 1.74
CA TYR A 379 -0.51 -8.59 2.65
C TYR A 379 0.01 -9.84 1.95
N VAL A 380 -0.08 -9.90 0.61
CA VAL A 380 0.62 -10.89 -0.22
C VAL A 380 2.12 -10.98 0.09
N MET A 381 2.75 -9.90 0.58
CA MET A 381 4.16 -9.91 0.95
C MET A 381 4.46 -10.77 2.19
N PHE A 382 3.49 -11.01 3.06
CA PHE A 382 3.66 -11.84 4.27
C PHE A 382 3.55 -13.34 3.98
N VAL A 383 3.17 -13.73 2.77
CA VAL A 383 2.99 -15.12 2.36
C VAL A 383 4.20 -15.58 1.54
N ASP A 384 4.78 -16.72 1.91
CA ASP A 384 5.77 -17.40 1.07
C ASP A 384 5.06 -18.24 0.01
N TRP A 385 4.62 -17.59 -1.08
CA TRP A 385 3.89 -18.20 -2.19
C TRP A 385 4.63 -19.40 -2.79
N GLN A 386 5.94 -19.31 -2.94
CA GLN A 386 6.74 -20.42 -3.46
C GLN A 386 6.71 -21.65 -2.55
N TRP A 387 6.78 -21.45 -1.24
CA TRP A 387 6.64 -22.56 -0.29
C TRP A 387 5.21 -23.11 -0.30
N LEU A 388 4.19 -22.24 -0.26
CA LEU A 388 2.78 -22.62 -0.21
C LEU A 388 2.38 -23.43 -1.43
N LEU A 389 2.71 -22.95 -2.63
CA LEU A 389 2.43 -23.64 -3.89
C LEU A 389 3.18 -24.96 -3.99
N ALA A 390 4.46 -25.01 -3.59
CA ALA A 390 5.20 -26.26 -3.58
C ALA A 390 4.64 -27.28 -2.56
N TYR A 391 4.14 -26.81 -1.41
CA TYR A 391 3.47 -27.65 -0.43
C TYR A 391 2.15 -28.23 -0.96
N LEU A 392 1.31 -27.39 -1.57
CA LEU A 392 0.07 -27.83 -2.22
C LEU A 392 0.35 -28.81 -3.35
N GLY A 393 1.37 -28.55 -4.18
CA GLY A 393 1.79 -29.46 -5.24
C GLY A 393 2.19 -30.84 -4.72
N ARG A 394 2.93 -30.92 -3.61
CA ARG A 394 3.28 -32.21 -2.98
C ARG A 394 2.08 -32.96 -2.39
N LYS A 395 1.02 -32.26 -2.00
CA LYS A 395 -0.21 -32.88 -1.47
C LYS A 395 -1.15 -33.34 -2.58
N LEU A 396 -1.24 -32.57 -3.67
CA LEU A 396 -2.16 -32.85 -4.77
C LEU A 396 -1.60 -33.88 -5.76
N PHE A 397 -0.28 -34.02 -5.86
CA PHE A 397 0.36 -34.91 -6.83
C PHE A 397 1.29 -35.93 -6.18
N ALA A 398 1.34 -37.15 -6.73
CA ALA A 398 2.03 -38.34 -6.19
C ALA A 398 3.58 -38.28 -6.14
N GLY A 399 4.19 -37.11 -6.32
CA GLY A 399 5.64 -36.92 -6.30
C GLY A 399 6.18 -36.09 -7.46
N PRO A 400 7.49 -35.78 -7.45
CA PRO A 400 8.13 -35.05 -8.54
C PRO A 400 8.15 -35.88 -9.82
N MET A 401 8.10 -35.19 -10.96
CA MET A 401 8.21 -35.78 -12.29
C MET A 401 9.61 -35.51 -12.83
N HIS A 402 10.35 -36.56 -13.19
CA HIS A 402 11.65 -36.44 -13.85
C HIS A 402 11.43 -36.28 -15.34
N VAL A 403 12.00 -35.24 -15.92
CA VAL A 403 11.87 -34.94 -17.35
C VAL A 403 13.24 -35.10 -17.97
N MET A 404 13.45 -36.19 -18.71
CA MET A 404 14.67 -36.39 -19.49
C MET A 404 14.57 -35.64 -20.81
N TYR A 405 15.62 -34.90 -21.15
CA TYR A 405 15.70 -34.13 -22.38
C TYR A 405 17.12 -34.13 -22.95
N ASP A 406 17.22 -33.95 -24.27
CA ASP A 406 18.50 -33.74 -24.94
C ASP A 406 19.12 -32.40 -24.52
N GLY A 407 20.22 -32.47 -23.76
CA GLY A 407 20.97 -31.32 -23.27
C GLY A 407 21.72 -30.55 -24.36
N ASN A 408 21.98 -31.16 -25.51
CA ASN A 408 22.67 -30.55 -26.65
C ASN A 408 21.70 -29.88 -27.62
N CYS A 409 20.43 -30.29 -27.65
CA CYS A 409 19.45 -29.64 -28.49
C CYS A 409 18.97 -28.29 -27.90
N ARG A 410 19.16 -27.22 -28.68
CA ARG A 410 18.71 -25.86 -28.36
C ARG A 410 17.21 -25.78 -28.06
N MET A 411 16.38 -26.47 -28.85
CA MET A 411 14.93 -26.47 -28.66
C MET A 411 14.55 -27.16 -27.34
N CYS A 412 15.10 -28.35 -27.07
CA CYS A 412 14.86 -29.10 -25.84
C CYS A 412 15.24 -28.29 -24.59
N ARG A 413 16.40 -27.62 -24.60
CA ARG A 413 16.82 -26.71 -23.52
C ARG A 413 15.86 -25.55 -23.31
N ARG A 414 15.40 -24.91 -24.40
CA ARG A 414 14.45 -23.78 -24.34
C ARG A 414 13.13 -24.22 -23.74
N THR A 415 12.57 -25.31 -24.25
CA THR A 415 11.33 -25.91 -23.74
C THR A 415 11.45 -26.20 -22.25
N MET A 416 12.49 -26.92 -21.84
CA MET A 416 12.69 -27.27 -20.43
C MET A 416 12.86 -26.02 -19.57
N SER A 417 13.61 -25.02 -20.03
CA SER A 417 13.79 -23.78 -19.26
C SER A 417 12.49 -22.98 -19.10
N ILE A 418 11.60 -22.97 -20.10
CA ILE A 418 10.27 -22.36 -20.02
C ILE A 418 9.39 -23.12 -19.03
N LEU A 419 9.36 -24.46 -19.13
CA LEU A 419 8.63 -25.31 -18.19
C LEU A 419 9.08 -25.06 -16.74
N LEU A 420 10.39 -24.92 -16.50
CA LEU A 420 10.91 -24.61 -15.16
C LEU A 420 10.54 -23.21 -14.65
N ALA A 421 10.32 -22.24 -15.55
CA ALA A 421 9.85 -20.90 -15.18
C ALA A 421 8.36 -20.90 -14.81
N LEU A 422 7.57 -21.73 -15.50
CA LEU A 422 6.13 -21.91 -15.25
C LEU A 422 5.83 -22.89 -14.10
N ASP A 423 6.80 -23.70 -13.69
CA ASP A 423 6.64 -24.69 -12.62
C ASP A 423 6.69 -24.06 -11.21
N TRP A 424 5.60 -23.38 -10.86
CA TRP A 424 5.42 -22.76 -9.55
C TRP A 424 5.28 -23.79 -8.43
N LEU A 425 4.78 -24.99 -8.72
CA LEU A 425 4.64 -26.10 -7.77
C LEU A 425 5.95 -26.84 -7.49
N LYS A 426 7.01 -26.58 -8.26
CA LYS A 426 8.33 -27.25 -8.18
C LYS A 426 8.27 -28.76 -8.38
N LEU A 427 7.37 -29.23 -9.23
CA LEU A 427 7.14 -30.66 -9.47
C LEU A 427 8.11 -31.25 -10.49
N LEU A 428 8.62 -30.47 -11.45
CA LEU A 428 9.50 -30.99 -12.50
C LEU A 428 10.94 -31.11 -12.03
N ARG A 429 11.64 -32.16 -12.47
CA ARG A 429 13.07 -32.37 -12.24
C ARG A 429 13.75 -32.60 -13.59
N PRO A 430 14.45 -31.58 -14.13
CA PRO A 430 15.12 -31.73 -15.41
C PRO A 430 16.31 -32.68 -15.23
N VAL A 431 16.42 -33.69 -16.09
CA VAL A 431 17.54 -34.63 -16.14
C VAL A 431 18.08 -34.59 -17.56
N SER A 432 19.38 -34.33 -17.73
CA SER A 432 19.97 -34.36 -19.08
C SER A 432 20.13 -35.81 -19.51
N ALA A 433 19.83 -36.12 -20.78
CA ALA A 433 20.12 -37.44 -21.36
C ALA A 433 21.61 -37.84 -21.27
N PHE A 434 22.52 -36.87 -21.08
CA PHE A 434 23.95 -37.10 -20.91
C PHE A 434 24.38 -37.38 -19.47
N ASP A 435 23.50 -37.18 -18.48
CA ASP A 435 23.78 -37.43 -17.07
C ASP A 435 23.34 -38.86 -16.70
N ARG A 436 24.10 -39.84 -17.19
CA ARG A 436 23.75 -41.26 -17.03
C ARG A 436 23.76 -41.70 -15.58
N GLU A 437 24.71 -41.16 -14.79
CA GLU A 437 24.81 -41.44 -13.36
C GLU A 437 23.50 -41.06 -12.63
N GLN A 438 22.93 -39.89 -12.93
CA GLN A 438 21.66 -39.48 -12.35
C GLN A 438 20.48 -40.34 -12.82
N ILE A 439 20.46 -40.79 -14.08
CA ILE A 439 19.41 -41.66 -14.62
C ILE A 439 19.44 -43.04 -13.93
N ASP A 440 20.64 -43.61 -13.75
CA ASP A 440 20.83 -44.90 -13.10
C ASP A 440 20.45 -44.84 -11.61
N GLN A 441 20.83 -43.76 -10.91
CA GLN A 441 20.43 -43.51 -9.51
C GLN A 441 18.92 -43.42 -9.32
N LEU A 442 18.18 -43.00 -10.35
CA LEU A 442 16.71 -42.95 -10.34
C LEU A 442 16.05 -44.31 -10.65
N GLY A 443 16.83 -45.36 -10.95
CA GLY A 443 16.30 -46.67 -11.34
C GLY A 443 15.79 -46.71 -12.79
N LEU A 444 16.18 -45.73 -13.60
CA LEU A 444 15.74 -45.56 -14.99
C LEU A 444 16.82 -45.94 -16.02
N GLY A 445 17.88 -46.61 -15.55
CA GLY A 445 19.00 -47.08 -16.37
C GLY A 445 18.66 -48.15 -17.40
N HIS A 446 17.41 -48.62 -17.46
CA HIS A 446 16.93 -49.51 -18.54
C HIS A 446 16.57 -48.74 -19.82
N LEU A 447 16.47 -47.42 -19.78
CA LEU A 447 16.21 -46.59 -20.96
C LEU A 447 17.47 -46.52 -21.84
N GLU A 448 17.36 -46.91 -23.10
CA GLU A 448 18.47 -46.82 -24.06
C GLU A 448 18.83 -45.36 -24.36
N ASP A 449 20.14 -45.06 -24.48
CA ASP A 449 20.64 -43.71 -24.79
C ASP A 449 20.04 -43.19 -26.10
N ASP A 450 19.90 -44.06 -27.10
CA ASP A 450 19.30 -43.76 -28.38
C ASP A 450 17.83 -43.28 -28.25
N ALA A 451 17.07 -43.83 -27.31
CA ALA A 451 15.71 -43.39 -27.04
C ALA A 451 15.70 -42.02 -26.34
N LEU A 452 16.54 -41.84 -25.31
CA LEU A 452 16.68 -40.59 -24.56
C LEU A 452 17.13 -39.41 -25.42
N MET A 453 17.91 -39.69 -26.47
CA MET A 453 18.36 -38.70 -27.44
C MET A 453 17.33 -38.41 -28.54
N ARG A 454 16.38 -39.32 -28.79
CA ARG A 454 15.32 -39.15 -29.80
C ARG A 454 14.10 -38.42 -29.26
N ASP A 455 13.71 -38.70 -28.01
CA ASP A 455 12.45 -38.22 -27.45
C ASP A 455 12.59 -37.61 -26.05
N MET A 456 11.77 -36.61 -25.77
CA MET A 456 11.57 -36.15 -24.39
C MET A 456 10.78 -37.20 -23.61
N HIS A 457 11.28 -37.56 -22.43
CA HIS A 457 10.63 -38.53 -21.55
C HIS A 457 10.18 -37.87 -20.26
N ALA A 458 8.96 -38.17 -19.82
CA ALA A 458 8.45 -37.79 -18.51
C ALA A 458 8.21 -39.04 -17.68
N ALA A 459 8.95 -39.17 -16.58
CA ALA A 459 8.85 -40.27 -15.63
C ALA A 459 8.19 -39.80 -14.35
N GLU A 460 7.04 -40.38 -14.02
CA GLU A 460 6.31 -40.14 -12.78
C GLU A 460 6.32 -41.37 -11.88
N PHE A 461 6.66 -41.21 -10.60
CA PHE A 461 6.62 -42.32 -9.66
C PHE A 461 5.17 -42.59 -9.24
N GLY A 462 4.65 -43.78 -9.59
CA GLY A 462 3.27 -44.17 -9.39
C GLY A 462 3.01 -44.81 -8.02
N ALA A 463 1.72 -45.03 -7.70
CA ALA A 463 1.29 -45.71 -6.48
C ALA A 463 1.79 -47.16 -6.38
N THR A 464 2.12 -47.78 -7.52
CA THR A 464 2.69 -49.13 -7.63
C THR A 464 4.18 -49.21 -7.28
N ARG A 465 4.81 -48.11 -6.82
CA ARG A 465 6.26 -47.99 -6.58
C ARG A 465 7.14 -48.19 -7.82
N GLU A 466 6.56 -47.98 -9.01
CA GLU A 466 7.26 -48.01 -10.29
C GLU A 466 7.10 -46.68 -11.02
N TYR A 467 8.03 -46.37 -11.93
CA TYR A 467 7.93 -45.19 -12.79
C TYR A 467 7.02 -45.47 -13.97
N HIS A 468 5.98 -44.66 -14.12
CA HIS A 468 5.23 -44.57 -15.37
C HIS A 468 5.95 -43.58 -16.29
N ILE A 469 6.39 -44.06 -17.46
CA ILE A 469 7.19 -43.30 -18.42
C ILE A 469 6.36 -43.00 -19.65
N THR A 470 6.18 -41.73 -19.97
CA THR A 470 5.61 -41.28 -21.24
C THR A 470 6.67 -40.59 -22.09
N ARG A 471 6.52 -40.67 -23.42
CA ARG A 471 7.50 -40.17 -24.39
C ARG A 471 6.86 -39.28 -25.45
N GLY A 472 7.67 -38.39 -26.03
CA GLY A 472 7.27 -37.54 -27.14
C GLY A 472 6.12 -36.59 -26.78
N PHE A 473 5.13 -36.42 -27.67
CA PHE A 473 3.98 -35.54 -27.42
C PHE A 473 3.18 -35.92 -26.17
N ASP A 474 3.08 -37.21 -25.84
CA ASP A 474 2.35 -37.70 -24.67
C ASP A 474 3.06 -37.26 -23.35
N ALA A 475 4.38 -37.04 -23.39
CA ALA A 475 5.12 -36.44 -22.27
C ALA A 475 4.68 -34.99 -22.01
N TYR A 476 4.47 -34.18 -23.06
CA TYR A 476 3.97 -32.82 -22.93
C TYR A 476 2.56 -32.76 -22.34
N GLN A 477 1.68 -33.67 -22.76
CA GLN A 477 0.34 -33.78 -22.19
C GLN A 477 0.38 -34.11 -20.69
N ARG A 478 1.26 -35.03 -20.27
CA ARG A 478 1.46 -35.36 -18.85
C ARG A 478 2.07 -34.21 -18.06
N ILE A 479 3.04 -33.50 -18.62
CA ILE A 479 3.62 -32.31 -17.99
C ILE A 479 2.55 -31.24 -17.78
N ALA A 480 1.67 -31.00 -18.76
CA ALA A 480 0.60 -30.02 -18.66
C ALA A 480 -0.37 -30.33 -17.50
N TRP A 481 -0.68 -31.61 -17.25
CA TRP A 481 -1.49 -32.02 -16.09
C TRP A 481 -0.84 -31.69 -14.74
N ARG A 482 0.50 -31.73 -14.66
CA ARG A 482 1.24 -31.38 -13.44
C ARG A 482 1.40 -29.89 -13.21
N MET A 483 1.00 -29.03 -14.15
CA MET A 483 1.25 -27.59 -14.10
C MET A 483 -0.04 -26.79 -14.23
N PRO A 484 -0.58 -26.21 -13.14
CA PRO A 484 -1.85 -25.48 -13.17
C PRO A 484 -1.93 -24.39 -14.23
N VAL A 485 -0.82 -23.70 -14.51
CA VAL A 485 -0.74 -22.66 -15.55
C VAL A 485 -1.05 -23.21 -16.95
N LEU A 486 -0.72 -24.48 -17.21
CA LEU A 486 -0.95 -25.15 -18.49
C LEU A 486 -2.33 -25.83 -18.56
N TRP A 487 -3.13 -25.80 -17.48
CA TRP A 487 -4.46 -26.43 -17.50
C TRP A 487 -5.40 -25.82 -18.52
N LEU A 488 -5.27 -24.52 -18.82
CA LEU A 488 -6.03 -23.86 -19.88
C LEU A 488 -5.76 -24.47 -21.27
N THR A 489 -4.61 -25.12 -21.45
CA THR A 489 -4.26 -25.80 -22.70
C THR A 489 -4.77 -27.24 -22.76
N LEU A 490 -5.10 -27.86 -21.61
CA LEU A 490 -5.48 -29.28 -21.53
C LEU A 490 -6.66 -29.65 -22.41
N PRO A 491 -7.79 -28.91 -22.42
CA PRO A 491 -8.92 -29.26 -23.29
C PRO A 491 -8.50 -29.32 -24.75
N ILE A 492 -7.64 -28.40 -25.18
CA ILE A 492 -7.20 -28.27 -26.57
C ILE A 492 -6.22 -29.38 -26.95
N VAL A 493 -5.19 -29.65 -26.13
CA VAL A 493 -4.14 -30.62 -26.47
C VAL A 493 -4.59 -32.08 -26.40
N TYR A 494 -5.75 -32.36 -25.79
CA TYR A 494 -6.38 -33.69 -25.75
C TYR A 494 -7.46 -33.90 -26.82
N LEU A 495 -7.87 -32.86 -27.56
CA LEU A 495 -8.79 -33.03 -28.70
C LEU A 495 -8.14 -33.95 -29.74
N PRO A 496 -8.81 -35.04 -30.20
CA PRO A 496 -8.22 -35.99 -31.14
C PRO A 496 -7.54 -35.37 -32.38
N PRO A 497 -8.14 -34.39 -33.10
CA PRO A 497 -7.47 -33.77 -34.24
C PRO A 497 -6.22 -32.98 -33.84
N VAL A 498 -6.24 -32.30 -32.70
CA VAL A 498 -5.10 -31.53 -32.19
C VAL A 498 -3.99 -32.45 -31.70
N ALA A 499 -4.33 -33.56 -31.03
CA ALA A 499 -3.37 -34.54 -30.56
C ALA A 499 -2.68 -35.27 -31.73
N ALA A 500 -3.43 -35.64 -32.78
CA ALA A 500 -2.87 -36.24 -33.99
C ALA A 500 -1.93 -35.26 -34.72
N LEU A 501 -2.35 -34.00 -34.85
CA LEU A 501 -1.54 -32.93 -35.43
C LEU A 501 -0.28 -32.67 -34.59
N GLY A 502 -0.41 -32.59 -33.26
CA GLY A 502 0.67 -32.38 -32.32
C GLY A 502 1.72 -33.49 -32.36
N LYS A 503 1.28 -34.76 -32.43
CA LYS A 503 2.17 -35.92 -32.63
C LYS A 503 2.93 -35.83 -33.96
N SER A 504 2.24 -35.44 -35.03
CA SER A 504 2.84 -35.29 -36.37
C SER A 504 3.87 -34.16 -36.42
N ILE A 505 3.54 -32.99 -35.85
CA ILE A 505 4.44 -31.83 -35.75
C ILE A 505 5.64 -32.20 -34.88
N TYR A 506 5.42 -32.79 -33.70
CA TYR A 506 6.49 -33.21 -32.80
C TYR A 506 7.44 -34.17 -33.51
N ARG A 507 6.92 -35.19 -34.22
CA ARG A 507 7.74 -36.16 -34.94
C ARG A 507 8.57 -35.50 -36.04
N ARG A 508 7.96 -34.61 -36.83
CA ARG A 508 8.67 -33.83 -37.84
C ARG A 508 9.81 -33.01 -37.25
N VAL A 509 9.62 -32.40 -36.09
CA VAL A 509 10.64 -31.58 -35.42
C VAL A 509 11.74 -32.45 -34.78
N ALA A 510 11.39 -33.57 -34.16
CA ALA A 510 12.35 -34.52 -33.60
C ALA A 510 13.24 -35.15 -34.69
N ASP A 511 12.66 -35.50 -35.84
CA ASP A 511 13.37 -36.15 -36.96
C ASP A 511 14.25 -35.19 -37.76
N THR A 512 13.85 -33.92 -37.89
CA THR A 512 14.63 -32.93 -38.67
C THR A 512 15.91 -32.47 -37.97
N ARG A 513 16.10 -32.81 -36.68
CA ARG A 513 17.31 -32.50 -35.88
C ARG A 513 17.95 -31.15 -36.21
N ALA A 514 17.15 -30.09 -36.39
CA ALA A 514 17.62 -28.72 -36.63
C ALA A 514 18.25 -28.09 -35.36
N CYS A 515 18.91 -28.92 -34.55
CA CYS A 515 19.60 -28.60 -33.31
C CYS A 515 21.06 -28.35 -33.66
N SER A 516 21.43 -27.09 -33.88
CA SER A 516 22.84 -26.69 -33.86
C SER A 516 23.41 -27.04 -32.48
N VAL A 517 24.50 -27.81 -32.47
CA VAL A 517 25.31 -28.08 -31.28
C VAL A 517 26.14 -26.83 -31.02
N PRO A 518 25.89 -26.02 -29.96
CA PRO A 518 26.92 -25.12 -29.54
C PRO A 518 28.02 -25.99 -28.92
N ILE A 519 29.19 -25.97 -29.55
CA ILE A 519 30.42 -26.50 -28.98
C ILE A 519 30.52 -25.98 -27.54
N ARG A 520 30.81 -26.89 -26.60
CA ARG A 520 31.01 -26.63 -25.18
C ARG A 520 32.05 -25.51 -25.01
N GLN A 521 31.61 -24.26 -24.99
CA GLN A 521 32.38 -23.19 -24.37
C GLN A 521 32.24 -23.43 -22.88
N THR A 522 33.39 -23.66 -22.23
CA THR A 522 33.57 -23.60 -20.79
C THR A 522 32.61 -22.57 -20.22
N ALA A 523 31.69 -23.03 -19.36
CA ALA A 523 30.67 -22.20 -18.76
C ALA A 523 31.35 -21.13 -17.90
N GLU A 524 31.82 -20.04 -18.51
CA GLU A 524 31.82 -18.77 -17.83
C GLU A 524 30.38 -18.56 -17.38
N GLN A 525 30.18 -18.51 -16.06
CA GLN A 525 28.90 -18.14 -15.51
C GLN A 525 28.49 -16.84 -16.23
N PRO A 526 27.39 -16.83 -17.02
CA PRO A 526 26.93 -15.61 -17.62
C PRO A 526 26.76 -14.66 -16.46
N GLN A 527 27.49 -13.55 -16.53
CA GLN A 527 27.42 -12.50 -15.54
C GLN A 527 25.96 -12.07 -15.52
N LEU A 528 25.18 -12.63 -14.59
CA LEU A 528 23.83 -12.17 -14.30
C LEU A 528 24.01 -10.69 -14.05
N LEU A 529 23.57 -9.85 -15.00
CA LEU A 529 23.69 -8.39 -15.00
C LEU A 529 23.78 -7.92 -13.56
N ARG A 530 24.99 -7.47 -13.16
CA ARG A 530 25.32 -7.17 -11.75
C ARG A 530 24.20 -6.30 -11.21
N TRP A 531 23.38 -6.90 -10.35
CA TRP A 531 22.32 -6.15 -9.71
C TRP A 531 22.98 -5.25 -8.69
N TRP A 532 22.84 -3.95 -8.88
CA TRP A 532 23.32 -2.98 -7.92
C TRP A 532 22.18 -2.66 -6.95
N PRO A 533 22.23 -3.10 -5.69
CA PRO A 533 21.19 -2.78 -4.71
C PRO A 533 21.14 -1.31 -4.30
N VAL A 534 22.15 -0.51 -4.65
CA VAL A 534 22.32 0.84 -4.11
C VAL A 534 21.15 1.78 -4.42
N PRO A 535 20.61 1.87 -5.65
CA PRO A 535 19.43 2.70 -5.92
C PRO A 535 18.21 2.29 -5.08
N LEU A 536 17.97 0.98 -4.96
CA LEU A 536 16.88 0.46 -4.12
C LEU A 536 17.08 0.84 -2.65
N ILE A 537 18.29 0.66 -2.11
CA ILE A 537 18.59 0.98 -0.70
C ILE A 537 18.46 2.48 -0.45
N MET A 538 19.01 3.34 -1.31
CA MET A 538 18.93 4.79 -1.16
C MET A 538 17.46 5.25 -1.15
N VAL A 539 16.67 4.78 -2.10
CA VAL A 539 15.25 5.13 -2.19
C VAL A 539 14.45 4.58 -1.02
N ALA A 540 14.71 3.34 -0.59
CA ALA A 540 14.07 2.77 0.59
C ALA A 540 14.40 3.55 1.87
N VAL A 541 15.67 3.89 2.08
CA VAL A 541 16.10 4.69 3.23
C VAL A 541 15.48 6.08 3.17
N ALA A 542 15.40 6.71 2.00
CA ALA A 542 14.74 8.01 1.83
C ALA A 542 13.25 7.94 2.17
N ILE A 543 12.52 6.95 1.66
CA ILE A 543 11.09 6.74 1.97
C ILE A 543 10.89 6.52 3.47
N LEU A 544 11.63 5.58 4.06
CA LEU A 544 11.46 5.24 5.49
C LEU A 544 11.86 6.41 6.39
N SER A 545 12.91 7.15 6.04
CA SER A 545 13.30 8.36 6.77
C SER A 545 12.25 9.45 6.66
N ALA A 546 11.68 9.66 5.47
CA ALA A 546 10.59 10.60 5.27
C ALA A 546 9.34 10.21 6.07
N GLN A 547 8.93 8.94 6.06
CA GLN A 547 7.84 8.44 6.90
C GLN A 547 8.11 8.68 8.39
N VAL A 548 9.33 8.41 8.85
CA VAL A 548 9.71 8.65 10.25
C VAL A 548 9.65 10.13 10.60
N VAL A 549 10.30 11.00 9.82
CA VAL A 549 10.36 12.44 10.09
C VAL A 549 8.97 13.07 10.02
N LEU A 550 8.17 12.74 9.00
CA LEU A 550 6.85 13.33 8.78
C LEU A 550 5.79 12.72 9.71
N GLY A 551 5.93 11.44 10.05
CA GLY A 551 5.14 10.77 11.08
C GLY A 551 5.38 11.38 12.45
N ILE A 552 6.64 11.64 12.82
CA ILE A 552 7.02 12.42 14.01
C ILE A 552 6.46 13.85 13.96
N GLY A 553 6.50 14.49 12.80
CA GLY A 553 5.95 15.84 12.61
C GLY A 553 4.42 15.89 12.56
N ARG A 554 3.72 14.75 12.70
CA ARG A 554 2.27 14.62 12.59
C ARG A 554 1.72 15.23 11.28
N LYS A 555 2.51 15.19 10.19
CA LYS A 555 2.20 15.82 8.91
C LYS A 555 1.24 14.95 8.10
N ARG A 556 -0.05 15.24 8.24
CA ARG A 556 -1.16 14.49 7.62
C ARG A 556 -1.23 14.68 6.09
N MET A 557 -0.92 15.88 5.61
CA MET A 557 -0.97 16.24 4.19
C MET A 557 0.40 16.07 3.49
N ALA A 558 0.97 14.87 3.56
CA ALA A 558 2.34 14.61 3.08
C ALA A 558 2.40 13.60 1.92
N TRP A 559 1.61 13.80 0.85
CA TRP A 559 1.65 12.93 -0.32
C TRP A 559 3.06 12.84 -0.95
N PRO A 560 3.61 11.63 -1.22
CA PRO A 560 3.03 10.29 -1.07
C PRO A 560 3.60 9.52 0.14
N VAL A 561 4.19 10.21 1.11
CA VAL A 561 4.91 9.63 2.27
C VAL A 561 4.17 9.83 3.60
N ALA A 562 2.90 10.21 3.55
CA ALA A 562 2.07 10.44 4.72
C ALA A 562 1.87 9.14 5.52
N CYS A 563 1.96 9.23 6.85
CA CYS A 563 1.55 8.17 7.78
C CYS A 563 0.16 8.49 8.34
N TYR A 564 -0.85 8.44 7.48
CA TYR A 564 -2.22 8.92 7.71
C TYR A 564 -3.25 7.83 7.34
N PRO A 565 -4.46 7.77 7.97
CA PRO A 565 -5.01 8.61 9.05
C PRO A 565 -4.47 8.28 10.43
N LEU A 566 -4.33 9.31 11.28
CA LEU A 566 -3.92 9.12 12.66
C LEU A 566 -5.09 8.73 13.58
N PHE A 567 -6.31 9.24 13.32
CA PHE A 567 -7.50 9.06 14.17
C PHE A 567 -7.22 9.31 15.65
N ASP A 568 -6.41 10.33 15.93
CA ASP A 568 -5.85 10.62 17.25
C ASP A 568 -6.54 11.79 17.95
N THR A 569 -7.73 12.16 17.49
CA THR A 569 -8.61 13.15 18.13
C THR A 569 -9.62 12.45 19.02
N ILE A 570 -10.10 13.17 20.04
CA ILE A 570 -11.27 12.76 20.81
C ILE A 570 -12.49 13.35 20.11
N SER A 571 -13.41 12.47 19.68
CA SER A 571 -14.68 12.86 19.05
C SER A 571 -15.78 13.06 20.09
N SER A 572 -16.69 13.97 19.81
CA SER A 572 -17.93 14.24 20.56
C SER A 572 -19.13 13.54 19.91
N SER A 573 -20.20 13.37 20.67
CA SER A 573 -21.52 12.97 20.15
C SER A 573 -22.24 14.11 19.41
N THR A 574 -21.68 15.31 19.39
CA THR A 574 -22.20 16.45 18.61
C THR A 574 -21.35 16.69 17.37
N ILE A 575 -21.99 17.10 16.27
CA ILE A 575 -21.32 17.50 15.02
C ILE A 575 -21.90 18.82 14.52
N ARG A 576 -21.02 19.73 14.09
CA ARG A 576 -21.39 20.93 13.32
C ARG A 576 -21.24 20.63 11.84
N TRP A 577 -22.21 21.03 11.02
CA TRP A 577 -22.26 20.75 9.59
C TRP A 577 -22.85 21.93 8.82
N PRO A 578 -22.29 22.29 7.64
CA PRO A 578 -22.89 23.32 6.82
C PRO A 578 -24.14 22.80 6.09
N GLU A 579 -25.15 23.65 5.97
CA GLU A 579 -26.36 23.42 5.18
C GLU A 579 -26.51 24.55 4.15
N PHE A 580 -27.10 24.22 3.01
CA PHE A 580 -27.23 25.12 1.87
C PHE A 580 -28.70 25.21 1.44
N GLU A 581 -29.18 26.43 1.24
CA GLU A 581 -30.51 26.69 0.71
C GLU A 581 -30.44 27.66 -0.47
N ALA A 582 -31.11 27.31 -1.56
CA ALA A 582 -31.38 28.23 -2.66
C ALA A 582 -32.68 28.99 -2.38
N VAL A 583 -32.64 30.31 -2.42
CA VAL A 583 -33.81 31.18 -2.25
C VAL A 583 -34.35 31.56 -3.63
N LEU A 584 -35.61 31.26 -3.89
CA LEU A 584 -36.30 31.55 -5.15
C LEU A 584 -36.88 32.97 -5.16
N ALA A 585 -37.27 33.45 -6.35
CA ALA A 585 -37.81 34.79 -6.55
C ALA A 585 -39.14 35.07 -5.79
N ASP A 586 -39.87 34.02 -5.42
CA ASP A 586 -41.10 34.11 -4.61
C ASP A 586 -40.83 34.08 -3.08
N GLY A 587 -39.55 34.04 -2.68
CA GLY A 587 -39.12 33.94 -1.29
C GLY A 587 -39.19 32.53 -0.70
N SER A 588 -39.60 31.53 -1.47
CA SER A 588 -39.52 30.13 -1.04
C SER A 588 -38.07 29.63 -1.07
N THR A 589 -37.75 28.68 -0.19
CA THR A 589 -36.40 28.12 -0.06
C THR A 589 -36.38 26.65 -0.48
N MET A 590 -35.29 26.26 -1.11
CA MET A 590 -35.04 24.90 -1.58
C MET A 590 -33.75 24.39 -0.96
N VAL A 591 -33.81 23.25 -0.28
CA VAL A 591 -32.65 22.62 0.35
C VAL A 591 -31.74 22.02 -0.71
N LEU A 592 -30.47 22.38 -0.68
CA LEU A 592 -29.43 21.81 -1.53
C LEU A 592 -28.64 20.78 -0.73
N ASP A 593 -28.93 19.50 -0.98
CA ASP A 593 -28.40 18.38 -0.19
C ASP A 593 -26.89 18.17 -0.42
N ASP A 594 -26.20 17.73 0.63
CA ASP A 594 -24.78 17.36 0.56
C ASP A 594 -24.53 15.99 -0.09
N ASP A 595 -25.57 15.19 -0.29
CA ASP A 595 -25.55 13.90 -1.00
C ASP A 595 -25.02 14.03 -2.43
N ALA A 596 -25.44 15.07 -3.18
CA ALA A 596 -24.94 15.33 -4.53
C ALA A 596 -23.42 15.58 -4.53
N LEU A 597 -22.92 16.34 -3.53
CA LEU A 597 -21.51 16.63 -3.37
C LEU A 597 -20.72 15.38 -2.95
N ARG A 598 -21.31 14.54 -2.08
CA ARG A 598 -20.74 13.26 -1.67
C ARG A 598 -20.57 12.31 -2.85
N ASP A 599 -21.57 12.20 -3.71
CA ASP A 599 -21.54 11.30 -4.86
C ASP A 599 -20.54 11.80 -5.92
N HIS A 600 -20.46 13.12 -6.13
CA HIS A 600 -19.50 13.72 -7.07
C HIS A 600 -18.05 13.60 -6.59
N PHE A 601 -17.75 13.96 -5.33
CA PHE A 601 -16.38 13.97 -4.83
C PHE A 601 -15.94 12.67 -4.15
N THR A 602 -16.81 11.66 -4.04
CA THR A 602 -16.70 10.44 -3.23
C THR A 602 -16.82 10.66 -1.71
N GLU A 603 -17.34 9.65 -1.00
CA GLU A 603 -17.59 9.60 0.45
C GLU A 603 -16.46 10.20 1.31
N SER A 604 -15.21 10.09 0.87
CA SER A 604 -14.07 10.52 1.68
C SER A 604 -13.59 11.95 1.38
N ARG A 605 -13.84 12.52 0.19
CA ARG A 605 -13.22 13.80 -0.24
C ARG A 605 -14.16 14.99 -0.30
N TYR A 606 -15.46 14.79 -0.12
CA TYR A 606 -16.44 15.89 -0.04
C TYR A 606 -16.41 16.60 1.34
N VAL A 607 -16.05 15.87 2.40
CA VAL A 607 -15.98 16.40 3.78
C VAL A 607 -14.98 17.56 3.96
N PRO A 608 -13.71 17.50 3.48
CA PRO A 608 -12.76 18.60 3.68
C PRO A 608 -13.19 19.94 3.07
N PRO A 609 -13.73 20.00 1.83
CA PRO A 609 -14.39 21.19 1.31
C PRO A 609 -15.50 21.74 2.21
N LEU A 610 -16.43 20.90 2.66
CA LEU A 610 -17.54 21.32 3.53
C LEU A 610 -17.04 21.87 4.87
N LYS A 611 -16.00 21.26 5.45
CA LYS A 611 -15.40 21.73 6.70
C LYS A 611 -14.78 23.13 6.60
N ARG A 612 -14.57 23.68 5.40
CA ARG A 612 -14.10 25.08 5.23
C ARG A 612 -15.18 26.09 5.61
N PHE A 613 -16.46 25.78 5.41
CA PHE A 613 -17.57 26.63 5.85
C PHE A 613 -17.70 26.71 7.38
N ILE A 614 -17.21 25.68 8.08
CA ILE A 614 -17.18 25.65 9.55
C ILE A 614 -15.91 26.35 10.08
N GLY A 615 -14.86 26.46 9.26
CA GLY A 615 -13.59 27.04 9.66
C GLY A 615 -13.70 28.55 9.84
N GLN A 616 -13.34 29.06 11.03
CA GLN A 616 -13.17 30.49 11.26
C GLN A 616 -11.69 30.88 11.17
N PRO A 617 -11.36 32.15 10.84
CA PRO A 617 -12.29 33.17 10.35
C PRO A 617 -12.81 32.79 8.96
N VAL A 618 -14.07 33.12 8.70
CA VAL A 618 -14.70 32.93 7.40
C VAL A 618 -14.06 33.87 6.38
N ASP A 619 -13.47 33.30 5.33
CA ASP A 619 -13.05 34.04 4.13
C ASP A 619 -14.19 33.98 3.10
N ARG A 620 -14.97 35.06 2.98
CA ARG A 620 -16.14 35.13 2.08
C ARG A 620 -15.74 34.83 0.62
N GLU A 621 -14.58 35.27 0.17
CA GLU A 621 -14.15 35.05 -1.22
C GLU A 621 -13.70 33.61 -1.47
N GLU A 622 -13.02 32.99 -0.48
CA GLU A 622 -12.73 31.55 -0.55
C GLU A 622 -14.02 30.72 -0.61
N LEU A 623 -14.99 31.02 0.26
CA LEU A 623 -16.25 30.30 0.31
C LEU A 623 -17.12 30.55 -0.92
N ARG A 624 -17.11 31.77 -1.50
CA ARG A 624 -17.80 32.09 -2.76
C ARG A 624 -17.28 31.20 -3.90
N LYS A 625 -15.97 31.14 -4.08
CA LYS A 625 -15.33 30.28 -5.11
C LYS A 625 -15.61 28.79 -4.89
N LEU A 626 -15.71 28.38 -3.63
CA LEU A 626 -16.05 27.00 -3.32
C LEU A 626 -17.51 26.70 -3.65
N ALA A 627 -18.43 27.58 -3.27
CA ALA A 627 -19.85 27.50 -3.63
C ALA A 627 -20.06 27.51 -5.14
N GLU A 628 -19.31 28.33 -5.88
CA GLU A 628 -19.29 28.35 -7.35
C GLU A 628 -18.98 26.97 -7.95
N SER A 629 -18.10 26.20 -7.30
CA SER A 629 -17.81 24.82 -7.75
C SER A 629 -18.86 23.79 -7.35
N PHE A 630 -19.78 24.12 -6.45
CA PHE A 630 -20.86 23.23 -6.01
C PHE A 630 -22.13 23.38 -6.85
N VAL A 631 -22.41 24.58 -7.37
CA VAL A 631 -23.61 24.85 -8.20
C VAL A 631 -23.77 23.87 -9.36
N PRO A 632 -22.74 23.61 -10.21
CA PRO A 632 -22.88 22.65 -11.32
C PRO A 632 -23.15 21.22 -10.85
N VAL A 633 -22.74 20.86 -9.63
CA VAL A 633 -22.96 19.53 -9.06
C VAL A 633 -24.42 19.38 -8.64
N TRP A 634 -24.98 20.39 -7.96
CA TRP A 634 -26.40 20.43 -7.59
C TRP A 634 -27.31 20.48 -8.82
N ASP A 635 -26.93 21.27 -9.83
CA ASP A 635 -27.65 21.34 -11.11
C ASP A 635 -27.72 19.97 -11.78
N LYS A 636 -26.56 19.31 -11.96
CA LYS A 636 -26.48 17.97 -12.56
C LYS A 636 -27.25 16.90 -11.77
N ALA A 637 -27.33 17.04 -10.46
CA ALA A 637 -28.11 16.15 -9.60
C ALA A 637 -29.63 16.44 -9.63
N GLY A 638 -30.05 17.50 -10.32
CA GLY A 638 -31.46 17.84 -10.53
C GLY A 638 -32.08 18.64 -9.38
N TYR A 639 -31.27 19.18 -8.46
CA TYR A 639 -31.79 20.00 -7.36
C TYR A 639 -32.32 21.34 -7.86
N LEU A 640 -31.74 21.93 -8.92
CA LEU A 640 -32.15 23.24 -9.42
C LEU A 640 -33.32 23.16 -10.43
N GLY A 641 -33.32 22.16 -11.30
CA GLY A 641 -34.34 22.00 -12.34
C GLY A 641 -34.42 23.22 -13.26
N ASP A 642 -35.64 23.70 -13.53
CA ASP A 642 -35.89 24.95 -14.28
C ASP A 642 -35.94 26.20 -13.36
N SER A 643 -35.61 26.04 -12.07
CA SER A 643 -35.67 27.12 -11.10
C SER A 643 -34.50 28.08 -11.29
N HIS A 644 -34.76 29.37 -11.12
CA HIS A 644 -33.73 30.41 -11.11
C HIS A 644 -33.66 31.02 -9.71
N PRO A 645 -32.80 30.49 -8.82
CA PRO A 645 -32.61 31.08 -7.51
C PRO A 645 -32.04 32.50 -7.63
N GLN A 646 -32.34 33.33 -6.64
CA GLN A 646 -31.79 34.68 -6.52
C GLN A 646 -30.62 34.72 -5.54
N GLN A 647 -30.58 33.79 -4.57
CA GLN A 647 -29.60 33.80 -3.50
C GLN A 647 -29.26 32.37 -3.04
N LEU A 648 -28.01 32.15 -2.65
CA LEU A 648 -27.56 30.97 -1.93
C LEU A 648 -27.31 31.36 -0.46
N SER A 649 -28.10 30.78 0.44
CA SER A 649 -27.97 30.97 1.89
C SER A 649 -27.21 29.80 2.50
N VAL A 650 -26.23 30.10 3.37
CA VAL A 650 -25.43 29.08 4.06
C VAL A 650 -25.69 29.14 5.56
N TYR A 651 -25.95 27.98 6.16
CA TYR A 651 -26.18 27.83 7.59
C TYR A 651 -25.17 26.87 8.20
N ILE A 652 -24.91 27.03 9.51
CA ILE A 652 -24.19 26.04 10.30
C ILE A 652 -25.19 25.40 11.27
N ALA A 653 -25.39 24.10 11.10
CA ALA A 653 -26.29 23.30 11.91
C ALA A 653 -25.50 22.42 12.88
N THR A 654 -25.95 22.37 14.13
CA THR A 654 -25.42 21.49 15.17
C THR A 654 -26.38 20.32 15.37
N TYR A 655 -25.85 19.10 15.30
CA TYR A 655 -26.61 17.86 15.47
C TYR A 655 -26.12 17.07 16.68
N GLU A 656 -27.06 16.52 17.45
CA GLU A 656 -26.78 15.54 18.50
C GLU A 656 -26.96 14.12 17.96
N LEU A 657 -25.87 13.34 17.99
CA LEU A 657 -25.80 12.01 17.42
C LEU A 657 -26.04 10.96 18.51
N THR A 658 -27.13 10.22 18.38
CA THR A 658 -27.54 9.17 19.34
C THR A 658 -27.49 7.77 18.74
N GLY A 659 -27.37 7.66 17.42
CA GLY A 659 -27.39 6.39 16.70
C GLY A 659 -26.89 6.50 15.27
N PRO A 660 -27.04 5.43 14.49
CA PRO A 660 -26.55 5.36 13.13
C PRO A 660 -27.42 6.11 12.10
N ALA A 661 -28.65 6.48 12.42
CA ALA A 661 -29.46 7.34 11.55
C ALA A 661 -29.06 8.81 11.73
N ARG A 662 -28.96 9.55 10.62
CA ARG A 662 -28.82 11.01 10.64
C ARG A 662 -30.07 11.61 11.32
N PRO A 663 -29.93 12.50 12.31
CA PRO A 663 -31.09 13.17 12.90
C PRO A 663 -31.82 14.00 11.84
N ALA A 664 -33.15 14.02 11.87
CA ALA A 664 -33.96 14.73 10.88
C ALA A 664 -33.87 16.26 11.00
N GLU A 665 -33.67 16.77 12.22
CA GLU A 665 -33.57 18.19 12.50
C GLU A 665 -32.34 18.47 13.38
N PRO A 666 -31.65 19.62 13.17
CA PRO A 666 -30.55 20.03 14.03
C PRO A 666 -31.06 20.58 15.36
N THR A 667 -30.26 20.46 16.41
CA THR A 667 -30.55 21.05 17.73
C THR A 667 -30.38 22.56 17.74
N GLU A 668 -29.50 23.08 16.89
CA GLU A 668 -29.22 24.51 16.74
C GLU A 668 -28.87 24.77 15.27
N ARG A 669 -29.31 25.90 14.73
CA ARG A 669 -29.07 26.29 13.34
C ARG A 669 -28.80 27.78 13.28
N GLU A 670 -27.60 28.14 12.85
CA GLU A 670 -27.12 29.52 12.77
C GLU A 670 -26.94 29.93 11.31
N HIS A 671 -27.42 31.12 10.94
CA HIS A 671 -27.11 31.70 9.64
C HIS A 671 -25.62 32.11 9.59
N LEU A 672 -24.93 31.73 8.52
CA LEU A 672 -23.51 32.04 8.33
C LEU A 672 -23.33 33.25 7.43
N LEU A 673 -23.85 33.17 6.19
CA LEU A 673 -23.66 34.17 5.14
C LEU A 673 -24.55 33.89 3.94
N ASP A 674 -24.66 34.91 3.08
CA ASP A 674 -25.40 34.87 1.82
C ASP A 674 -24.52 35.23 0.62
N PHE A 675 -24.80 34.58 -0.50
CA PHE A 675 -24.28 34.93 -1.82
C PHE A 675 -25.43 35.25 -2.76
N GLU A 676 -25.30 36.31 -3.55
CA GLU A 676 -26.17 36.51 -4.70
C GLU A 676 -25.97 35.35 -5.68
N TRP A 677 -27.03 34.87 -6.32
CA TRP A 677 -26.91 33.69 -7.18
C TRP A 677 -25.93 33.90 -8.34
N ASP A 678 -25.92 35.08 -8.94
CA ASP A 678 -25.00 35.47 -10.01
C ASP A 678 -23.53 35.51 -9.55
N GLU A 679 -23.25 35.62 -8.23
CA GLU A 679 -21.88 35.56 -7.68
C GLU A 679 -21.31 34.12 -7.65
N VAL A 680 -22.19 33.11 -7.62
CA VAL A 680 -21.85 31.68 -7.48
C VAL A 680 -22.28 30.85 -8.70
N ALA A 681 -23.04 31.42 -9.62
CA ALA A 681 -23.44 30.80 -10.89
C ALA A 681 -23.22 31.75 -12.08
N PRO A 682 -21.99 32.24 -12.31
CA PRO A 682 -21.70 33.28 -13.30
C PRO A 682 -21.80 32.84 -14.77
#